data_AF-A0A182GY88-F1
#
_entry.id   AF-A0A182GY88-F1
#
_cell.length_a   1.000
_cell.length_b   1.000
_cell.length_c   1.000
_cell.angle_alpha   90.00
_cell.angle_beta   90.00
_cell.angle_gamma   90.00
#
_symmetry.space_group_name_H-M   'P 1'
#
loop_
_entity.id
_entity.type
_entity.pdbx_description
1 polymer ?
#
loop_
_entity_poly.entity_id
_entity_poly.type
_entity_poly.pdbx_seq_one_letter_code
_entity_poly.pdbx_strand_id
1 'polypeptide(L)'
;MGLRGVLLVIAVGAVWLQAVESLISCYSCSGDECVNGVDLGVRVDCNGVQDQCYTKFDGYVPTERGCTSALTAANPCSADCNVLGAAQHKCVVCSSVLDGTCISNPSGLQAQQCGAPSMDVAETQCFSRVIGSVTERGCVQSQSDLDACAGAQCATCVGEGCNSEEFPEGRQKCVKCSSEACRTAADTSYCDLPGDSCVTAKKTDGTYLKTCEQSMTDADRQFCQSNPSACAFCGQNECNRNEINLAVSGRQCYTCQGTDCLRSALTIETCHETDDRCYTIFDGFNPTERGCRSALGTQEKATCDDAYSVDCSLCDDDLCNVGGRQDHQCLYCSSALDVNCVSPTEQTPLMIQCPAPTTELTDEAQCYTRVIGPVTERGCLGSATDADGCDPAENCGTCAGSGCNTALFPADRRKCVVGSSANQYCPDPWDDCVQIASTTTGGANVKKCESSMTAEETSFCKANSNKCASCASDNCNQYDVAFNYVECMSCNSGDSSACATNPSSITSMVSCRTCVSLLTTNSQGVQILQRGCLEALSAEVAAQCSTSGTTCTSCSTNRCNIGNYPANRIECYKCLQPPCISHSTISLEYCPTYSASDRCVMLLDTSGVPIRLGCNSTLTAAEQSTCRSNPQQCRYSSKSRSNDPTALLTPGRCVQCNSAYEPNCMTNPVVFENEPCNDPENSQCFSRLINGNTVERGCLNDLDSASKTKCLQRNDCALCSTRTDRCNSRQYPSDLIRCHQCDSSQNATCKNAQAGTAPYCSSYNRDNHCYIIVQKDGQTVRKCSTQPRTTECAGADRCEICRFSSCNSRVSTTVMSNDVPDRTSTTTAKPGGAATVGANLFMTTMIALAVAHRRHLSAAASSVVVARSEI
;
A
#
# COMPACT_ATOMS: atom_id res chain seq x y z
N MET A 1 -82.68 70.69 45.23
CA MET A 1 -83.27 70.48 43.90
C MET A 1 -82.70 69.15 43.40
N GLY A 2 -83.39 68.02 43.55
CA GLY A 2 -84.36 67.44 42.58
C GLY A 2 -83.58 66.58 41.56
N LEU A 3 -83.88 65.31 41.21
CA LEU A 3 -85.03 64.38 41.23
C LEU A 3 -84.44 62.93 41.20
N ARG A 4 -84.95 61.92 41.96
CA ARG A 4 -85.90 60.82 41.58
C ARG A 4 -85.57 60.08 40.26
N GLY A 5 -85.53 58.73 40.13
CA GLY A 5 -85.78 57.59 41.01
C GLY A 5 -86.23 56.32 40.21
N VAL A 6 -86.05 55.14 40.82
CA VAL A 6 -86.87 53.89 40.76
C VAL A 6 -86.53 52.75 39.75
N LEU A 7 -86.35 51.56 40.34
CA LEU A 7 -86.24 50.19 39.79
C LEU A 7 -87.53 49.69 39.10
N LEU A 8 -87.41 48.78 38.12
CA LEU A 8 -88.48 47.84 37.76
C LEU A 8 -87.93 46.45 37.39
N VAL A 9 -88.55 45.42 37.97
CA VAL A 9 -88.39 43.98 37.71
C VAL A 9 -89.43 43.55 36.68
N ILE A 10 -89.07 42.68 35.72
CA ILE A 10 -90.05 41.95 34.88
C ILE A 10 -89.66 40.47 34.81
N ALA A 11 -90.65 39.62 35.09
CA ALA A 11 -90.59 38.16 35.05
C ALA A 11 -91.45 37.60 33.90
N VAL A 12 -90.88 36.59 33.21
CA VAL A 12 -91.44 35.37 32.58
C VAL A 12 -92.70 35.43 31.69
N GLY A 13 -92.58 34.79 30.52
CA GLY A 13 -93.68 34.19 29.77
C GLY A 13 -93.21 33.37 28.57
N ALA A 14 -92.48 32.27 28.78
CA ALA A 14 -92.10 31.34 27.73
C ALA A 14 -93.06 30.13 27.69
N VAL A 15 -93.62 29.92 26.51
CA VAL A 15 -94.51 28.82 26.12
C VAL A 15 -93.77 27.48 26.23
N TRP A 16 -94.40 26.49 26.86
CA TRP A 16 -93.95 25.09 26.86
C TRP A 16 -94.06 24.50 25.44
N LEU A 17 -92.91 24.22 24.83
CA LEU A 17 -92.78 23.24 23.76
C LEU A 17 -92.35 21.91 24.38
N GLN A 18 -93.08 20.85 24.03
CA GLN A 18 -92.77 19.47 24.39
C GLN A 18 -91.31 19.15 24.02
N ALA A 19 -90.59 18.50 24.93
CA ALA A 19 -89.25 18.00 24.68
C ALA A 19 -89.32 16.95 23.57
N VAL A 20 -88.66 17.24 22.45
CA VAL A 20 -88.30 16.22 21.44
C VAL A 20 -87.18 15.41 22.05
N GLU A 21 -87.40 14.12 22.28
CA GLU A 21 -86.35 13.16 22.65
C GLU A 21 -85.24 13.21 21.59
N SER A 22 -84.00 13.45 22.02
CA SER A 22 -82.84 13.45 21.12
C SER A 22 -82.57 12.03 20.63
N LEU A 23 -82.79 11.77 19.34
CA LEU A 23 -82.34 10.54 18.68
C LEU A 23 -80.80 10.52 18.66
N ILE A 24 -80.20 9.41 19.12
CA ILE A 24 -78.74 9.20 19.03
C ILE A 24 -78.42 8.64 17.65
N SER A 25 -77.48 9.26 16.93
CA SER A 25 -77.09 8.88 15.57
C SER A 25 -75.77 8.10 15.54
N CYS A 26 -75.84 6.80 15.28
CA CYS A 26 -74.71 5.86 15.35
C CYS A 26 -74.24 5.44 13.95
N TYR A 27 -72.94 5.25 13.75
CA TYR A 27 -72.44 4.57 12.56
C TYR A 27 -72.90 3.12 12.55
N SER A 28 -73.25 2.61 11.37
CA SER A 28 -73.62 1.21 11.15
C SER A 28 -72.83 0.61 9.99
N CYS A 29 -72.18 -0.52 10.26
CA CYS A 29 -71.37 -1.27 9.28
C CYS A 29 -71.21 -2.72 9.75
N SER A 30 -70.83 -3.62 8.84
CA SER A 30 -70.49 -5.02 9.16
C SER A 30 -69.33 -5.53 8.29
N GLY A 31 -68.43 -6.30 8.88
CA GLY A 31 -67.28 -6.88 8.17
C GLY A 31 -66.24 -5.83 7.79
N ASP A 32 -65.60 -6.03 6.63
CA ASP A 32 -64.48 -5.19 6.16
C ASP A 32 -64.89 -3.72 5.87
N GLU A 33 -66.18 -3.46 5.67
CA GLU A 33 -66.74 -2.11 5.49
C GLU A 33 -66.59 -1.25 6.76
N CYS A 34 -66.35 -1.85 7.93
CA CYS A 34 -66.15 -1.11 9.18
C CYS A 34 -64.77 -0.45 9.33
N VAL A 35 -63.82 -0.82 8.44
CA VAL A 35 -62.41 -0.41 8.51
C VAL A 35 -62.12 0.83 7.65
N ASN A 36 -62.84 0.99 6.54
CA ASN A 36 -62.64 2.10 5.62
C ASN A 36 -63.44 3.34 6.07
N GLY A 37 -62.74 4.43 6.42
CA GLY A 37 -63.36 5.70 6.84
C GLY A 37 -64.30 6.37 5.81
N VAL A 38 -64.42 5.81 4.61
CA VAL A 38 -65.30 6.28 3.53
C VAL A 38 -66.75 5.78 3.69
N ASP A 39 -66.97 4.65 4.39
CA ASP A 39 -68.29 4.09 4.70
C ASP A 39 -68.81 4.45 6.11
N LEU A 40 -68.07 5.29 6.84
CA LEU A 40 -68.60 6.04 7.98
C LEU A 40 -69.83 6.90 7.59
N GLY A 41 -70.22 6.98 6.32
CA GLY A 41 -71.39 7.74 5.87
C GLY A 41 -72.77 7.18 6.29
N VAL A 42 -72.90 5.91 6.66
CA VAL A 42 -74.20 5.34 7.06
C VAL A 42 -74.41 5.54 8.56
N ARG A 43 -75.02 6.66 8.92
CA ARG A 43 -75.56 6.86 10.26
C ARG A 43 -77.00 6.37 10.35
N VAL A 44 -77.30 5.63 11.40
CA VAL A 44 -78.64 5.18 11.77
C VAL A 44 -79.07 5.89 13.05
N ASP A 45 -80.31 6.37 13.06
CA ASP A 45 -80.90 6.97 14.25
C ASP A 45 -81.47 5.87 15.15
N CYS A 46 -80.85 5.70 16.32
CA CYS A 46 -81.20 4.70 17.31
C CYS A 46 -82.48 5.11 18.05
N ASN A 47 -83.53 4.28 17.97
CA ASN A 47 -84.84 4.57 18.56
C ASN A 47 -84.98 3.90 19.94
N GLY A 48 -84.72 4.66 21.00
CA GLY A 48 -85.07 4.27 22.36
C GLY A 48 -84.36 5.14 23.41
N VAL A 49 -85.06 5.46 24.51
CA VAL A 49 -84.55 6.29 25.63
C VAL A 49 -83.34 5.64 26.37
N GLN A 50 -82.95 4.43 25.98
CA GLN A 50 -81.80 3.68 26.52
C GLN A 50 -80.82 3.18 25.44
N ASP A 51 -81.03 3.53 24.16
CA ASP A 51 -80.19 3.01 23.07
C ASP A 51 -78.86 3.77 23.00
N GLN A 52 -77.74 3.05 22.90
CA GLN A 52 -76.38 3.60 22.79
C GLN A 52 -75.71 3.09 21.50
N CYS A 53 -74.64 3.74 21.07
CA CYS A 53 -73.80 3.20 20.00
C CYS A 53 -72.97 2.02 20.52
N TYR A 54 -72.65 1.05 19.66
CA TYR A 54 -71.63 0.05 19.92
C TYR A 54 -70.64 -0.05 18.76
N THR A 55 -69.43 -0.52 19.09
CA THR A 55 -68.43 -0.99 18.13
C THR A 55 -67.91 -2.36 18.62
N LYS A 56 -67.91 -3.36 17.75
CA LYS A 56 -67.31 -4.66 17.98
C LYS A 56 -65.96 -4.71 17.27
N PHE A 57 -64.98 -5.31 17.93
CA PHE A 57 -63.61 -5.42 17.43
C PHE A 57 -63.22 -6.88 17.25
N ASP A 58 -62.44 -7.16 16.21
CA ASP A 58 -61.60 -8.36 16.13
C ASP A 58 -60.14 -7.90 16.29
N GLY A 59 -59.52 -8.26 17.41
CA GLY A 59 -58.30 -7.60 17.88
C GLY A 59 -58.50 -6.09 18.05
N TYR A 60 -57.80 -5.30 17.22
CA TYR A 60 -57.87 -3.83 17.20
C TYR A 60 -58.78 -3.28 16.09
N VAL A 61 -59.19 -4.12 15.14
CA VAL A 61 -59.91 -3.73 13.93
C VAL A 61 -61.42 -3.74 14.20
N PRO A 62 -62.15 -2.66 13.90
CA PRO A 62 -63.60 -2.64 14.03
C PRO A 62 -64.25 -3.58 12.99
N THR A 63 -65.11 -4.49 13.43
CA THR A 63 -65.82 -5.46 12.57
C THR A 63 -67.33 -5.27 12.52
N GLU A 64 -67.90 -4.50 13.45
CA GLU A 64 -69.34 -4.23 13.49
C GLU A 64 -69.63 -2.94 14.25
N ARG A 65 -70.56 -2.10 13.76
CA ARG A 65 -71.03 -0.91 14.46
C ARG A 65 -72.54 -0.80 14.37
N GLY A 66 -73.19 -0.24 15.39
CA GLY A 66 -74.63 -0.02 15.33
C GLY A 66 -75.23 0.49 16.64
N CYS A 67 -76.56 0.33 16.76
CA CYS A 67 -77.33 0.64 17.97
C CYS A 67 -77.40 -0.58 18.89
N THR A 68 -77.28 -0.38 20.21
CA THR A 68 -77.35 -1.46 21.20
C THR A 68 -78.66 -2.25 21.17
N SER A 69 -79.75 -1.65 20.70
CA SER A 69 -81.04 -2.32 20.47
C SER A 69 -80.97 -3.47 19.46
N ALA A 70 -79.94 -3.50 18.60
CA ALA A 70 -79.70 -4.57 17.64
C ALA A 70 -78.83 -5.72 18.20
N LEU A 71 -78.27 -5.59 19.42
CA LEU A 71 -77.41 -6.61 20.03
C LEU A 71 -78.21 -7.68 20.79
N THR A 72 -77.89 -8.97 20.58
CA THR A 72 -78.46 -10.08 21.34
C THR A 72 -77.73 -10.38 22.66
N ALA A 73 -76.57 -9.75 22.92
CA ALA A 73 -75.81 -9.84 24.17
C ALA A 73 -74.96 -8.56 24.38
N ALA A 74 -74.96 -8.04 25.59
CA ALA A 74 -74.54 -6.67 25.90
C ALA A 74 -73.11 -6.59 26.47
N ASN A 75 -72.28 -5.70 25.92
CA ASN A 75 -71.39 -4.87 26.74
C ASN A 75 -71.33 -3.45 26.11
N PRO A 76 -72.29 -2.59 26.45
CA PRO A 76 -72.40 -1.27 25.85
C PRO A 76 -71.30 -0.34 26.38
N CYS A 77 -70.72 0.45 25.49
CA CYS A 77 -69.78 1.51 25.84
C CYS A 77 -70.56 2.81 26.09
N SER A 78 -70.22 3.53 27.17
CA SER A 78 -70.82 4.84 27.46
C SER A 78 -70.50 5.85 26.34
N ALA A 79 -71.47 6.75 26.06
CA ALA A 79 -71.53 7.78 25.01
C ALA A 79 -70.25 8.07 24.18
N ASP A 80 -70.42 8.10 22.85
CA ASP A 80 -69.42 8.39 21.78
C ASP A 80 -68.44 7.27 21.36
N CYS A 81 -68.68 6.01 21.72
CA CYS A 81 -67.79 4.90 21.33
C CYS A 81 -67.83 4.46 19.85
N ASN A 82 -68.59 5.16 19.00
CA ASN A 82 -68.60 4.90 17.55
C ASN A 82 -67.43 5.55 16.81
N VAL A 83 -66.54 6.27 17.50
CA VAL A 83 -65.27 6.80 16.94
C VAL A 83 -64.04 6.31 17.71
N LEU A 84 -64.24 5.79 18.92
CA LEU A 84 -63.18 5.22 19.75
C LEU A 84 -62.76 3.83 19.24
N GLY A 85 -61.48 3.51 19.37
CA GLY A 85 -60.89 2.20 19.06
C GLY A 85 -61.06 1.23 20.22
N ALA A 86 -60.44 0.05 20.12
CA ALA A 86 -60.48 -0.96 21.18
C ALA A 86 -59.99 -0.36 22.52
N ALA A 87 -60.55 -0.81 23.65
CA ALA A 87 -60.19 -0.28 24.97
C ALA A 87 -58.72 -0.49 25.36
N GLN A 88 -58.05 -1.42 24.67
CA GLN A 88 -56.61 -1.73 24.82
C GLN A 88 -55.72 -0.88 23.89
N HIS A 89 -56.30 -0.16 22.91
CA HIS A 89 -55.57 0.77 22.04
C HIS A 89 -55.47 2.12 22.74
N LYS A 90 -54.52 2.22 23.67
CA LYS A 90 -54.27 3.45 24.40
C LYS A 90 -52.84 3.90 24.18
N CYS A 91 -52.66 5.17 23.82
CA CYS A 91 -51.35 5.75 23.58
C CYS A 91 -51.27 7.11 24.27
N VAL A 92 -50.05 7.54 24.61
CA VAL A 92 -49.80 8.94 24.94
C VAL A 92 -49.99 9.75 23.67
N VAL A 93 -50.84 10.78 23.73
CA VAL A 93 -51.10 11.70 22.62
C VAL A 93 -50.71 13.10 23.05
N CYS A 94 -49.64 13.64 22.48
CA CYS A 94 -49.15 14.98 22.81
C CYS A 94 -48.27 15.55 21.69
N SER A 95 -48.09 16.87 21.73
CA SER A 95 -47.11 17.60 20.92
C SER A 95 -46.35 18.55 21.84
N SER A 96 -45.03 18.59 21.71
CA SER A 96 -44.18 19.50 22.51
C SER A 96 -44.47 20.99 22.28
N VAL A 97 -45.16 21.33 21.18
CA VAL A 97 -45.64 22.70 20.92
C VAL A 97 -46.79 23.09 21.85
N LEU A 98 -47.66 22.14 22.17
CA LEU A 98 -48.86 22.36 23.00
C LEU A 98 -48.61 22.03 24.47
N ASP A 99 -47.76 21.05 24.74
CA ASP A 99 -47.45 20.57 26.08
C ASP A 99 -45.97 20.21 26.19
N GLY A 100 -45.20 21.05 26.90
CA GLY A 100 -43.77 20.83 27.12
C GLY A 100 -43.45 19.54 27.89
N THR A 101 -44.42 18.94 28.60
CA THR A 101 -44.22 17.66 29.28
C THR A 101 -44.12 16.49 28.30
N CYS A 102 -44.58 16.66 27.06
CA CYS A 102 -44.44 15.69 25.96
C CYS A 102 -42.98 15.27 25.69
N ILE A 103 -42.06 16.20 25.97
CA ILE A 103 -40.62 15.97 25.96
C ILE A 103 -40.06 15.82 27.39
N SER A 104 -40.43 16.71 28.32
CA SER A 104 -39.72 16.82 29.61
C SER A 104 -40.07 15.74 30.63
N ASN A 105 -41.25 15.13 30.54
CA ASN A 105 -41.72 14.11 31.47
C ASN A 105 -42.76 13.19 30.80
N PRO A 106 -42.39 12.45 29.74
CA PRO A 106 -43.34 11.67 28.95
C PRO A 106 -43.95 10.52 29.75
N SER A 107 -43.23 9.98 30.74
CA SER A 107 -43.72 8.94 31.66
C SER A 107 -44.78 9.45 32.64
N GLY A 108 -44.89 10.77 32.82
CA GLY A 108 -45.96 11.39 33.60
C GLY A 108 -47.28 11.58 32.84
N LEU A 109 -47.28 11.41 31.52
CA LEU A 109 -48.45 11.59 30.68
C LEU A 109 -49.37 10.37 30.72
N GLN A 110 -50.67 10.62 30.74
CA GLN A 110 -51.68 9.56 30.76
C GLN A 110 -52.01 9.11 29.34
N ALA A 111 -51.97 7.80 29.10
CA ALA A 111 -52.41 7.22 27.84
C ALA A 111 -53.93 7.42 27.66
N GLN A 112 -54.33 7.86 26.48
CA GLN A 112 -55.72 8.09 26.09
C GLN A 112 -56.16 7.01 25.12
N GLN A 113 -57.45 6.68 25.13
CA GLN A 113 -58.00 5.71 24.18
C GLN A 113 -57.95 6.31 22.77
N CYS A 114 -57.26 5.62 21.88
CA CYS A 114 -57.15 5.96 20.48
C CYS A 114 -58.49 5.80 19.78
N GLY A 115 -58.67 6.47 18.64
CA GLY A 115 -59.80 6.21 17.74
C GLY A 115 -59.63 4.88 17.00
N ALA A 116 -60.70 4.37 16.40
CA ALA A 116 -60.68 3.09 15.71
C ALA A 116 -59.74 3.12 14.49
N PRO A 117 -58.82 2.14 14.36
CA PRO A 117 -57.90 2.10 13.24
C PRO A 117 -58.58 1.59 11.96
N SER A 118 -58.03 2.04 10.82
CA SER A 118 -58.38 1.62 9.45
C SER A 118 -57.47 0.50 8.92
N MET A 119 -56.68 -0.10 9.79
CA MET A 119 -55.80 -1.23 9.50
C MET A 119 -55.56 -2.05 10.77
N ASP A 120 -54.95 -3.22 10.63
CA ASP A 120 -54.47 -3.95 11.80
C ASP A 120 -53.25 -3.23 12.39
N VAL A 121 -53.32 -2.94 13.69
CA VAL A 121 -52.29 -2.22 14.45
C VAL A 121 -51.70 -3.09 15.55
N ALA A 122 -51.97 -4.40 15.55
CA ALA A 122 -51.51 -5.32 16.60
C ALA A 122 -49.99 -5.25 16.84
N GLU A 123 -49.19 -5.04 15.79
CA GLU A 123 -47.73 -4.94 15.84
C GLU A 123 -47.20 -3.49 15.95
N THR A 124 -48.06 -2.49 15.79
CA THR A 124 -47.67 -1.06 15.76
C THR A 124 -48.83 -0.18 16.26
N GLN A 125 -49.02 -0.09 17.57
CA GLN A 125 -50.19 0.56 18.17
C GLN A 125 -50.01 2.07 18.37
N CYS A 126 -48.83 2.46 18.85
CA CYS A 126 -48.49 3.84 19.15
C CYS A 126 -47.21 4.23 18.42
N PHE A 127 -47.01 5.53 18.23
CA PHE A 127 -45.74 6.07 17.73
C PHE A 127 -45.20 7.17 18.65
N SER A 128 -43.88 7.31 18.64
CA SER A 128 -43.16 8.52 19.06
C SER A 128 -42.31 8.99 17.88
N ARG A 129 -42.37 10.28 17.58
CA ARG A 129 -41.58 10.85 16.48
C ARG A 129 -41.06 12.23 16.80
N VAL A 130 -40.01 12.61 16.09
CA VAL A 130 -39.47 13.96 16.10
C VAL A 130 -39.52 14.55 14.70
N ILE A 131 -40.14 15.71 14.54
CA ILE A 131 -40.19 16.47 13.29
C ILE A 131 -39.52 17.81 13.56
N GLY A 132 -38.27 17.97 13.09
CA GLY A 132 -37.45 19.12 13.47
C GLY A 132 -37.23 19.14 14.98
N SER A 133 -37.73 20.17 15.67
CA SER A 133 -37.64 20.31 17.13
C SER A 133 -38.93 19.86 17.86
N VAL A 134 -39.94 19.38 17.14
CA VAL A 134 -41.24 19.01 17.70
C VAL A 134 -41.28 17.53 17.99
N THR A 135 -41.57 17.18 19.25
CA THR A 135 -41.83 15.79 19.66
C THR A 135 -43.32 15.54 19.62
N GLU A 136 -43.72 14.52 18.87
CA GLU A 136 -45.10 14.08 18.79
C GLU A 136 -45.21 12.63 19.24
N ARG A 137 -46.22 12.38 20.05
CA ARG A 137 -46.62 11.05 20.47
C ARG A 137 -48.07 10.87 20.06
N GLY A 138 -48.40 9.72 19.50
CA GLY A 138 -49.72 9.49 18.96
C GLY A 138 -50.07 8.03 18.76
N CYS A 139 -51.29 7.82 18.29
CA CYS A 139 -51.83 6.53 17.92
C CYS A 139 -51.54 6.25 16.45
N VAL A 140 -51.16 5.03 16.10
CA VAL A 140 -51.22 4.57 14.71
C VAL A 140 -52.67 4.18 14.43
N GLN A 141 -53.30 4.79 13.44
CA GLN A 141 -54.71 4.54 13.09
C GLN A 141 -54.91 4.26 11.60
N SER A 142 -53.87 4.47 10.79
CA SER A 142 -53.92 4.37 9.34
C SER A 142 -52.54 4.07 8.78
N GLN A 143 -52.50 3.58 7.53
CA GLN A 143 -51.23 3.40 6.82
C GLN A 143 -50.46 4.72 6.68
N SER A 144 -51.16 5.84 6.54
CA SER A 144 -50.51 7.16 6.51
C SER A 144 -49.78 7.53 7.80
N ASP A 145 -50.23 7.05 8.96
CA ASP A 145 -49.53 7.30 10.23
C ASP A 145 -48.20 6.53 10.27
N LEU A 146 -48.18 5.31 9.73
CA LEU A 146 -46.97 4.51 9.59
C LEU A 146 -46.01 5.11 8.55
N ASP A 147 -46.53 5.52 7.39
CA ASP A 147 -45.71 6.13 6.34
C ASP A 147 -45.11 7.46 6.82
N ALA A 148 -45.84 8.21 7.64
CA ALA A 148 -45.36 9.42 8.31
C ALA A 148 -44.47 9.14 9.54
N CYS A 149 -44.26 7.87 9.87
CA CYS A 149 -43.42 7.36 10.95
C CYS A 149 -42.30 6.48 10.36
N ALA A 150 -41.48 7.06 9.49
CA ALA A 150 -40.38 6.37 8.83
C ALA A 150 -39.00 6.90 9.25
N GLY A 151 -38.00 6.02 9.27
CA GLY A 151 -36.60 6.34 9.53
C GLY A 151 -36.24 6.49 11.01
N ALA A 152 -34.99 6.88 11.29
CA ALA A 152 -34.42 6.94 12.64
C ALA A 152 -35.08 7.97 13.59
N GLN A 153 -35.94 8.87 13.08
CA GLN A 153 -36.65 9.87 13.88
C GLN A 153 -38.09 9.46 14.26
N CYS A 154 -38.48 8.21 13.99
CA CYS A 154 -39.74 7.65 14.47
C CYS A 154 -39.56 6.23 15.02
N ALA A 155 -40.31 5.89 16.05
CA ALA A 155 -40.47 4.51 16.50
C ALA A 155 -41.94 4.21 16.78
N THR A 156 -42.37 3.03 16.36
CA THR A 156 -43.65 2.43 16.75
C THR A 156 -43.45 1.45 17.88
N CYS A 157 -44.49 1.24 18.69
CA CYS A 157 -44.45 0.27 19.76
C CYS A 157 -45.82 -0.41 19.97
N VAL A 158 -45.80 -1.49 20.75
CA VAL A 158 -46.96 -2.33 21.09
C VAL A 158 -47.24 -2.23 22.59
N GLY A 159 -48.51 -2.09 22.96
CA GLY A 159 -48.99 -2.09 24.34
C GLY A 159 -49.55 -0.73 24.80
N GLU A 160 -50.34 -0.77 25.87
CA GLU A 160 -50.97 0.43 26.43
C GLU A 160 -49.92 1.44 26.90
N GLY A 161 -49.94 2.64 26.32
CA GLY A 161 -49.03 3.72 26.68
C GLY A 161 -47.56 3.44 26.36
N CYS A 162 -47.25 2.45 25.51
CA CYS A 162 -45.87 2.04 25.23
C CYS A 162 -44.98 3.19 24.72
N ASN A 163 -45.59 4.23 24.16
CA ASN A 163 -44.93 5.43 23.70
C ASN A 163 -44.77 6.48 24.81
N SER A 164 -44.71 6.10 26.09
CA SER A 164 -44.41 7.00 27.21
C SER A 164 -42.93 7.07 27.56
N GLU A 165 -42.10 6.22 26.96
CA GLU A 165 -40.66 6.19 27.19
C GLU A 165 -39.93 7.37 26.53
N GLU A 166 -38.71 7.64 26.98
CA GLU A 166 -37.82 8.61 26.34
C GLU A 166 -37.69 8.30 24.84
N PHE A 167 -37.86 9.32 24.00
CA PHE A 167 -37.74 9.14 22.56
C PHE A 167 -37.02 10.32 21.89
N PRO A 168 -36.02 10.06 21.03
CA PRO A 168 -35.32 8.77 20.87
C PRO A 168 -34.67 8.29 22.18
N GLU A 169 -34.33 7.00 22.29
CA GLU A 169 -33.54 6.52 23.42
C GLU A 169 -32.20 7.26 23.47
N GLY A 170 -31.77 7.69 24.67
CA GLY A 170 -30.55 8.47 24.84
C GLY A 170 -30.68 9.93 24.41
N ARG A 171 -31.90 10.48 24.36
CA ARG A 171 -32.15 11.84 23.89
C ARG A 171 -31.28 12.87 24.61
N GLN A 172 -30.64 13.76 23.83
CA GLN A 172 -29.72 14.75 24.38
C GLN A 172 -30.32 15.50 25.57
N LYS A 173 -29.59 15.49 26.68
CA LYS A 173 -29.96 16.15 27.92
C LYS A 173 -28.85 17.07 28.39
N CYS A 174 -29.18 18.32 28.69
CA CYS A 174 -28.22 19.34 29.10
C CYS A 174 -28.70 20.09 30.35
N VAL A 175 -27.75 20.65 31.10
CA VAL A 175 -28.06 21.67 32.11
C VAL A 175 -28.54 22.93 31.39
N LYS A 176 -29.66 23.50 31.87
CA LYS A 176 -30.22 24.76 31.36
C LYS A 176 -30.34 25.78 32.49
N CYS A 177 -29.49 26.82 32.49
CA CYS A 177 -29.55 27.93 33.44
C CYS A 177 -28.76 29.16 32.96
N SER A 178 -29.06 30.34 33.53
CA SER A 178 -28.34 31.59 33.25
C SER A 178 -28.19 32.43 34.53
N SER A 179 -27.09 32.26 35.26
CA SER A 179 -26.76 33.02 36.46
C SER A 179 -25.31 32.74 36.91
N GLU A 180 -24.80 33.47 37.90
CA GLU A 180 -23.52 33.12 38.56
C GLU A 180 -23.58 31.70 39.19
N ALA A 181 -24.73 31.33 39.77
CA ALA A 181 -24.95 30.02 40.40
C ALA A 181 -24.96 28.86 39.39
N CYS A 182 -25.17 29.16 38.10
CA CYS A 182 -25.14 28.19 37.01
C CYS A 182 -23.76 27.54 36.83
N ARG A 183 -22.70 28.14 37.41
CA ARG A 183 -21.34 27.56 37.48
C ARG A 183 -21.35 26.11 38.00
N THR A 184 -22.16 25.83 39.02
CA THR A 184 -22.24 24.52 39.69
C THR A 184 -23.61 23.85 39.55
N ALA A 185 -24.49 24.36 38.68
CA ALA A 185 -25.82 23.79 38.49
C ALA A 185 -25.74 22.40 37.85
N ALA A 186 -26.65 21.52 38.28
CA ALA A 186 -26.68 20.11 37.88
C ALA A 186 -28.07 19.64 37.40
N ASP A 187 -29.08 20.51 37.42
CA ASP A 187 -30.43 20.16 36.95
C ASP A 187 -30.44 20.13 35.43
N THR A 188 -30.84 18.98 34.87
CA THR A 188 -30.80 18.71 33.44
C THR A 188 -32.20 18.65 32.84
N SER A 189 -32.31 19.00 31.57
CA SER A 189 -33.55 18.92 30.79
C SER A 189 -33.22 18.53 29.36
N TYR A 190 -34.18 17.90 28.67
CA TYR A 190 -34.00 17.48 27.29
C TYR A 190 -33.81 18.67 26.36
N CYS A 191 -32.98 18.48 25.34
CA CYS A 191 -32.90 19.35 24.19
C CYS A 191 -34.04 19.03 23.21
N ASP A 192 -34.57 20.07 22.57
CA ASP A 192 -35.67 19.92 21.62
C ASP A 192 -35.25 19.07 20.43
N LEU A 193 -34.00 19.22 19.98
CA LEU A 193 -33.38 18.37 18.96
C LEU A 193 -32.67 17.15 19.61
N PRO A 194 -32.89 15.92 19.13
CA PRO A 194 -32.35 14.70 19.75
C PRO A 194 -30.83 14.59 19.83
N GLY A 195 -30.10 15.23 18.91
CA GLY A 195 -28.64 15.25 18.86
C GLY A 195 -28.08 16.67 18.85
N ASP A 196 -28.71 17.57 19.60
CA ASP A 196 -28.17 18.91 19.90
C ASP A 196 -26.88 18.80 20.72
N SER A 197 -26.13 19.88 20.85
CA SER A 197 -24.94 19.93 21.69
C SER A 197 -25.24 20.71 22.98
N CYS A 198 -24.68 20.28 24.10
CA CYS A 198 -24.71 21.08 25.32
C CYS A 198 -23.68 22.19 25.26
N VAL A 199 -24.07 23.37 25.72
CA VAL A 199 -23.24 24.57 25.75
C VAL A 199 -22.99 24.99 27.19
N THR A 200 -21.78 25.49 27.44
CA THR A 200 -21.51 26.35 28.59
C THR A 200 -20.72 27.57 28.17
N ALA A 201 -21.19 28.74 28.55
CA ALA A 201 -20.54 30.01 28.27
C ALA A 201 -20.32 30.81 29.56
N LYS A 202 -19.11 31.33 29.74
CA LYS A 202 -18.78 32.29 30.81
C LYS A 202 -18.79 33.71 30.24
N LYS A 203 -19.83 34.48 30.57
CA LYS A 203 -20.00 35.86 30.13
C LYS A 203 -18.99 36.79 30.82
N THR A 204 -18.77 37.96 30.22
CA THR A 204 -17.82 38.97 30.72
C THR A 204 -18.24 39.59 32.05
N ASP A 205 -19.52 39.50 32.41
CA ASP A 205 -20.10 40.03 33.65
C ASP A 205 -20.02 39.05 34.84
N GLY A 206 -19.49 37.83 34.64
CA GLY A 206 -19.44 36.76 35.65
C GLY A 206 -20.53 35.69 35.49
N THR A 207 -21.57 35.96 34.70
CA THR A 207 -22.69 35.05 34.48
C THR A 207 -22.25 33.78 33.75
N TYR A 208 -22.71 32.61 34.22
CA TYR A 208 -22.62 31.36 33.47
C TYR A 208 -23.95 31.07 32.78
N LEU A 209 -23.88 30.77 31.49
CA LEU A 209 -24.97 30.24 30.69
C LEU A 209 -24.69 28.76 30.41
N LYS A 210 -25.60 27.88 30.80
CA LYS A 210 -25.65 26.49 30.36
C LYS A 210 -26.95 26.28 29.59
N THR A 211 -26.90 25.70 28.41
CA THR A 211 -28.09 25.47 27.56
C THR A 211 -27.82 24.37 26.53
N CYS A 212 -28.81 23.99 25.73
CA CYS A 212 -28.57 23.34 24.45
C CYS A 212 -28.23 24.39 23.38
N GLU A 213 -27.42 24.05 22.39
CA GLU A 213 -26.89 24.99 21.40
C GLU A 213 -27.99 25.61 20.54
N GLN A 214 -28.95 24.80 20.07
CA GLN A 214 -30.06 25.32 19.27
C GLN A 214 -31.03 26.16 20.08
N SER A 215 -31.04 26.01 21.41
CA SER A 215 -31.79 26.86 22.34
C SER A 215 -31.08 28.18 22.69
N MET A 216 -29.86 28.44 22.21
CA MET A 216 -29.17 29.71 22.44
C MET A 216 -29.91 30.88 21.81
N THR A 217 -29.86 32.05 22.46
CA THR A 217 -30.31 33.30 21.83
C THR A 217 -29.30 33.76 20.77
N ASP A 218 -29.72 34.62 19.84
CA ASP A 218 -28.79 35.21 18.85
C ASP A 218 -27.63 35.96 19.51
N ALA A 219 -27.90 36.63 20.63
CA ALA A 219 -26.87 37.32 21.42
C ALA A 219 -25.86 36.34 22.04
N ASP A 220 -26.32 35.17 22.48
CA ASP A 220 -25.44 34.14 23.04
C ASP A 220 -24.57 33.49 21.97
N ARG A 221 -25.16 33.18 20.81
CA ARG A 221 -24.42 32.66 19.65
C ARG A 221 -23.33 33.64 19.22
N GLN A 222 -23.68 34.91 19.06
CA GLN A 222 -22.73 35.95 18.69
C GLN A 222 -21.63 36.13 19.74
N PHE A 223 -21.96 36.01 21.03
CA PHE A 223 -20.98 36.04 22.10
C PHE A 223 -19.95 34.91 21.96
N CYS A 224 -20.39 33.68 21.75
CA CYS A 224 -19.49 32.53 21.59
C CYS A 224 -18.64 32.60 20.32
N GLN A 225 -19.21 33.09 19.21
CA GLN A 225 -18.45 33.36 17.98
C GLN A 225 -17.35 34.40 18.19
N SER A 226 -17.62 35.44 18.99
CA SER A 226 -16.65 36.50 19.28
C SER A 226 -15.65 36.13 20.38
N ASN A 227 -16.00 35.15 21.23
CA ASN A 227 -15.24 34.74 22.40
C ASN A 227 -15.17 33.20 22.50
N PRO A 228 -14.53 32.51 21.53
CA PRO A 228 -14.55 31.04 21.48
C PRO A 228 -13.96 30.39 22.74
N SER A 229 -12.93 30.99 23.35
CA SER A 229 -12.36 30.49 24.61
C SER A 229 -13.26 30.67 25.84
N ALA A 230 -14.38 31.39 25.71
CA ALA A 230 -15.35 31.58 26.78
C ALA A 230 -16.53 30.61 26.67
N CYS A 231 -16.59 29.78 25.63
CA CYS A 231 -17.64 28.82 25.39
C CYS A 231 -17.08 27.41 25.16
N ALA A 232 -17.77 26.40 25.65
CA ALA A 232 -17.49 25.00 25.38
C ALA A 232 -18.76 24.29 24.93
N PHE A 233 -18.61 23.41 23.95
CA PHE A 233 -19.66 22.60 23.35
C PHE A 233 -19.32 21.14 23.59
N CYS A 234 -20.33 20.32 23.90
CA CYS A 234 -20.13 18.89 24.12
C CYS A 234 -21.40 18.10 23.73
N GLY A 235 -21.24 16.90 23.23
CA GLY A 235 -22.30 16.07 22.66
C GLY A 235 -22.73 14.88 23.51
N GLN A 236 -22.01 14.55 24.59
CA GLN A 236 -22.46 13.48 25.49
C GLN A 236 -23.63 13.95 26.37
N ASN A 237 -24.42 12.99 26.84
CA ASN A 237 -25.52 13.29 27.74
C ASN A 237 -25.01 13.91 29.06
N GLU A 238 -25.62 15.04 29.43
CA GLU A 238 -25.30 15.80 30.64
C GLU A 238 -23.82 16.26 30.71
N CYS A 239 -23.12 16.35 29.59
CA CYS A 239 -21.69 16.67 29.54
C CYS A 239 -21.35 18.06 30.10
N ASN A 240 -22.31 19.01 30.06
CA ASN A 240 -22.16 20.35 30.61
C ASN A 240 -22.49 20.44 32.12
N ARG A 241 -22.63 19.31 32.83
CA ARG A 241 -22.98 19.28 34.26
C ARG A 241 -21.87 19.80 35.17
N ASN A 242 -20.62 19.46 34.88
CA ASN A 242 -19.48 19.84 35.71
C ASN A 242 -19.06 21.30 35.50
N GLU A 243 -18.22 21.82 36.41
CA GLU A 243 -17.55 23.09 36.21
C GLU A 243 -16.55 22.95 35.05
N ILE A 244 -16.76 23.68 33.97
CA ILE A 244 -16.03 23.45 32.73
C ILE A 244 -14.61 23.99 32.80
N ASN A 245 -13.69 23.11 32.43
CA ASN A 245 -12.31 23.43 32.19
C ASN A 245 -12.21 24.06 30.79
N LEU A 246 -12.36 25.38 30.71
CA LEU A 246 -12.25 26.20 29.48
C LEU A 246 -10.86 26.13 28.80
N ALA A 247 -9.97 25.24 29.28
CA ALA A 247 -8.63 25.00 28.78
C ALA A 247 -8.48 23.70 27.97
N VAL A 248 -9.56 22.94 27.75
CA VAL A 248 -9.52 21.71 26.95
C VAL A 248 -9.61 22.08 25.46
N SER A 249 -8.56 21.78 24.70
CA SER A 249 -8.61 21.78 23.24
C SER A 249 -9.61 20.73 22.76
N GLY A 250 -10.47 21.07 21.81
CA GLY A 250 -11.46 20.13 21.26
C GLY A 250 -10.80 18.89 20.63
N ARG A 251 -11.57 17.80 20.55
CA ARG A 251 -11.18 16.54 19.89
C ARG A 251 -10.58 16.82 18.51
N GLN A 252 -9.48 16.19 18.16
CA GLN A 252 -8.92 16.30 16.81
C GLN A 252 -9.20 15.02 16.02
N CYS A 253 -9.74 15.14 14.80
CA CYS A 253 -10.01 14.01 13.91
C CYS A 253 -9.43 14.24 12.53
N TYR A 254 -9.09 13.16 11.82
CA TYR A 254 -8.77 13.28 10.39
C TYR A 254 -10.05 13.47 9.59
N THR A 255 -10.00 14.31 8.57
CA THR A 255 -11.12 14.60 7.66
C THR A 255 -10.74 14.41 6.20
N CYS A 256 -11.68 13.84 5.45
CA CYS A 256 -11.59 13.62 4.01
C CYS A 256 -12.96 13.22 3.46
N GLN A 257 -13.14 13.35 2.14
CA GLN A 257 -14.32 12.89 1.42
C GLN A 257 -13.95 12.23 0.08
N GLY A 258 -14.70 11.21 -0.31
CA GLY A 258 -14.49 10.41 -1.51
C GLY A 258 -13.09 9.79 -1.58
N THR A 259 -12.50 9.77 -2.77
CA THR A 259 -11.18 9.16 -3.02
C THR A 259 -10.04 9.88 -2.30
N ASP A 260 -10.24 11.09 -1.79
CA ASP A 260 -9.21 11.78 -1.00
C ASP A 260 -8.93 11.05 0.32
N CYS A 261 -9.87 10.22 0.80
CA CYS A 261 -9.68 9.36 1.96
C CYS A 261 -8.69 8.21 1.76
N LEU A 262 -8.30 7.94 0.51
CA LEU A 262 -7.23 6.99 0.14
C LEU A 262 -5.85 7.66 0.13
N ARG A 263 -5.74 8.96 0.41
CA ARG A 263 -4.42 9.62 0.46
C ARG A 263 -3.75 9.42 1.81
N SER A 264 -2.43 9.30 1.79
CA SER A 264 -1.61 9.20 3.00
C SER A 264 -1.57 10.50 3.82
N ALA A 265 -1.98 11.63 3.23
CA ALA A 265 -2.07 12.92 3.89
C ALA A 265 -3.54 13.34 4.03
N LEU A 266 -4.05 13.27 5.27
CA LEU A 266 -5.41 13.65 5.63
C LEU A 266 -5.41 15.02 6.33
N THR A 267 -6.52 15.75 6.22
CA THR A 267 -6.68 17.03 6.91
C THR A 267 -6.99 16.78 8.38
N ILE A 268 -6.50 17.61 9.29
CA ILE A 268 -6.86 17.55 10.72
C ILE A 268 -7.85 18.66 10.99
N GLU A 269 -8.99 18.29 11.60
CA GLU A 269 -9.98 19.23 12.08
C GLU A 269 -10.13 19.09 13.59
N THR A 270 -10.29 20.22 14.28
CA THR A 270 -10.72 20.24 15.69
C THR A 270 -12.23 20.24 15.69
N CYS A 271 -12.82 19.19 16.25
CA CYS A 271 -14.26 19.01 16.33
C CYS A 271 -14.93 20.14 17.12
N HIS A 272 -16.18 20.40 16.73
CA HIS A 272 -17.03 21.38 17.41
C HIS A 272 -17.27 21.00 18.87
N GLU A 273 -17.54 19.72 19.13
CA GLU A 273 -17.74 19.17 20.46
C GLU A 273 -16.41 18.75 21.11
N THR A 274 -16.21 19.08 22.39
CA THR A 274 -14.96 18.75 23.12
C THR A 274 -14.81 17.26 23.42
N ASP A 275 -15.93 16.54 23.48
CA ASP A 275 -16.05 15.10 23.76
C ASP A 275 -16.52 14.32 22.52
N ASP A 276 -16.32 14.90 21.33
CA ASP A 276 -16.65 14.25 20.06
C ASP A 276 -15.86 12.95 19.87
N ARG A 277 -16.31 12.14 18.91
CA ARG A 277 -15.70 10.88 18.48
C ARG A 277 -15.29 11.00 17.02
N CYS A 278 -14.16 10.42 16.66
CA CYS A 278 -13.76 10.40 15.26
C CYS A 278 -14.44 9.23 14.54
N TYR A 279 -14.88 9.44 13.31
CA TYR A 279 -15.48 8.40 12.46
C TYR A 279 -14.66 8.14 11.19
N THR A 280 -14.83 6.94 10.65
CA THR A 280 -14.50 6.57 9.26
C THR A 280 -15.70 5.82 8.68
N ILE A 281 -16.22 6.25 7.52
CA ILE A 281 -17.21 5.52 6.73
C ILE A 281 -16.49 4.83 5.57
N PHE A 282 -16.92 3.61 5.25
CA PHE A 282 -16.33 2.77 4.21
C PHE A 282 -17.34 2.47 3.09
N ASP A 283 -16.86 2.40 1.85
CA ASP A 283 -17.54 1.77 0.72
C ASP A 283 -16.74 0.53 0.33
N GLY A 284 -17.32 -0.66 0.52
CA GLY A 284 -16.51 -1.87 0.60
C GLY A 284 -15.40 -1.66 1.62
N PHE A 285 -14.15 -2.01 1.29
CA PHE A 285 -13.00 -1.89 2.20
C PHE A 285 -12.36 -0.51 2.18
N ASN A 286 -12.82 0.37 1.29
CA ASN A 286 -12.18 1.65 1.01
C ASN A 286 -12.81 2.74 1.88
N PRO A 287 -12.02 3.53 2.63
CA PRO A 287 -12.53 4.68 3.36
C PRO A 287 -13.01 5.73 2.37
N THR A 288 -14.22 6.22 2.56
CA THR A 288 -14.86 7.23 1.70
C THR A 288 -15.17 8.53 2.44
N GLU A 289 -15.26 8.49 3.76
CA GLU A 289 -15.44 9.69 4.57
C GLU A 289 -14.80 9.55 5.95
N ARG A 290 -14.23 10.64 6.47
CA ARG A 290 -13.71 10.71 7.83
C ARG A 290 -14.07 12.06 8.45
N GLY A 291 -14.28 12.07 9.76
CA GLY A 291 -14.35 13.33 10.50
C GLY A 291 -14.87 13.19 11.92
N CYS A 292 -15.49 14.27 12.37
CA CYS A 292 -16.08 14.39 13.70
C CYS A 292 -17.51 13.87 13.69
N ARG A 293 -17.88 12.97 14.61
CA ARG A 293 -19.22 12.34 14.63
C ARG A 293 -20.32 13.39 14.75
N SER A 294 -20.10 14.51 15.44
CA SER A 294 -21.08 15.60 15.53
C SER A 294 -21.52 16.15 14.16
N ALA A 295 -20.65 16.11 13.15
CA ALA A 295 -20.91 16.60 11.80
C ALA A 295 -21.80 15.66 10.95
N LEU A 296 -21.97 14.40 11.36
CA LEU A 296 -22.78 13.42 10.63
C LEU A 296 -24.29 13.75 10.69
N GLY A 297 -25.00 13.41 9.61
CA GLY A 297 -26.45 13.42 9.56
C GLY A 297 -27.07 12.35 10.48
N THR A 298 -28.37 12.45 10.77
CA THR A 298 -29.06 11.52 11.69
C THR A 298 -28.91 10.06 11.25
N GLN A 299 -29.04 9.76 9.95
CA GLN A 299 -28.96 8.39 9.43
C GLN A 299 -27.54 7.81 9.51
N GLU A 300 -26.53 8.63 9.22
CA GLU A 300 -25.11 8.23 9.31
C GLU A 300 -24.71 8.00 10.77
N LYS A 301 -25.13 8.87 11.69
CA LYS A 301 -24.96 8.67 13.14
C LYS A 301 -25.52 7.32 13.58
N ALA A 302 -26.75 6.99 13.17
CA ALA A 302 -27.37 5.70 13.48
C ALA A 302 -26.56 4.51 12.93
N THR A 303 -25.98 4.65 11.73
CA THR A 303 -25.12 3.61 11.12
C THR A 303 -23.81 3.43 11.88
N CYS A 304 -23.20 4.53 12.34
CA CYS A 304 -21.96 4.50 13.11
C CYS A 304 -22.13 4.08 14.58
N ASP A 305 -23.31 4.31 15.14
CA ASP A 305 -23.64 3.90 16.52
C ASP A 305 -24.10 2.43 16.59
N ASP A 306 -24.45 1.81 15.47
CA ASP A 306 -24.75 0.37 15.39
C ASP A 306 -23.45 -0.45 15.52
N ALA A 307 -23.32 -1.15 16.65
CA ALA A 307 -22.17 -2.00 16.95
C ALA A 307 -21.99 -3.19 15.99
N TYR A 308 -22.99 -3.52 15.17
CA TYR A 308 -22.92 -4.58 14.16
C TYR A 308 -22.58 -4.06 12.76
N SER A 309 -22.59 -2.75 12.56
CA SER A 309 -22.22 -2.14 11.29
C SER A 309 -20.71 -2.16 11.09
N VAL A 310 -20.26 -2.72 9.97
CA VAL A 310 -18.85 -2.65 9.53
C VAL A 310 -18.58 -1.46 8.61
N ASP A 311 -19.64 -0.79 8.14
CA ASP A 311 -19.56 0.30 7.18
C ASP A 311 -19.14 1.62 7.82
N CYS A 312 -19.12 1.69 9.16
CA CYS A 312 -18.59 2.82 9.90
C CYS A 312 -17.83 2.37 11.15
N SER A 313 -16.71 3.04 11.44
CA SER A 313 -15.93 2.84 12.67
C SER A 313 -15.85 4.13 13.47
N LEU A 314 -16.08 4.06 14.79
CA LEU A 314 -15.91 5.17 15.73
C LEU A 314 -14.75 4.92 16.68
N CYS A 315 -14.05 5.99 17.08
CA CYS A 315 -12.97 5.92 18.07
C CYS A 315 -12.86 7.20 18.90
N ASP A 316 -12.27 7.08 20.10
CA ASP A 316 -12.36 8.07 21.17
C ASP A 316 -11.02 8.74 21.53
N ASP A 317 -9.99 8.57 20.72
CA ASP A 317 -8.68 9.21 20.88
C ASP A 317 -8.49 10.32 19.84
N ASP A 318 -7.59 11.27 20.07
CA ASP A 318 -7.25 12.25 19.03
C ASP A 318 -6.61 11.53 17.83
N LEU A 319 -7.06 11.89 16.63
CA LEU A 319 -6.52 11.40 15.35
C LEU A 319 -6.57 9.87 15.20
N CYS A 320 -7.55 9.23 15.83
CA CYS A 320 -7.65 7.77 15.91
C CYS A 320 -8.29 7.12 14.69
N ASN A 321 -9.03 7.89 13.87
CA ASN A 321 -9.80 7.39 12.75
C ASN A 321 -8.92 7.14 11.51
N VAL A 322 -7.92 6.27 11.66
CA VAL A 322 -7.01 5.81 10.59
C VAL A 322 -7.03 4.29 10.40
N GLY A 323 -7.67 3.57 11.32
CA GLY A 323 -7.86 2.11 11.21
C GLY A 323 -8.69 1.73 9.99
N GLY A 324 -8.41 0.56 9.42
CA GLY A 324 -9.22 -0.03 8.36
C GLY A 324 -10.50 -0.65 8.92
N ARG A 325 -11.29 -1.25 8.05
CA ARG A 325 -12.56 -1.89 8.44
C ARG A 325 -12.32 -3.06 9.41
N GLN A 326 -13.24 -3.30 10.35
CA GLN A 326 -13.02 -4.24 11.45
C GLN A 326 -12.82 -5.70 10.99
N ASP A 327 -13.50 -6.08 9.92
CA ASP A 327 -13.47 -7.40 9.29
C ASP A 327 -12.39 -7.54 8.19
N HIS A 328 -11.64 -6.47 7.90
CA HIS A 328 -10.45 -6.52 7.06
C HIS A 328 -9.27 -7.07 7.86
N GLN A 329 -9.16 -8.39 7.94
CA GLN A 329 -8.12 -9.05 8.73
C GLN A 329 -7.27 -9.98 7.88
N CYS A 330 -5.96 -9.90 8.04
CA CYS A 330 -5.00 -10.74 7.32
C CYS A 330 -4.00 -11.36 8.30
N LEU A 331 -3.43 -12.51 7.92
CA LEU A 331 -2.24 -13.02 8.57
C LEU A 331 -1.05 -12.10 8.22
N TYR A 332 -0.31 -11.67 9.23
CA TYR A 332 0.88 -10.85 9.09
C TYR A 332 2.10 -11.56 9.68
N CYS A 333 3.03 -11.99 8.84
CA CYS A 333 4.24 -12.68 9.29
C CYS A 333 5.36 -12.65 8.24
N SER A 334 6.57 -13.00 8.68
CA SER A 334 7.73 -13.24 7.82
C SER A 334 8.46 -14.51 8.24
N SER A 335 8.79 -15.37 7.29
CA SER A 335 9.52 -16.62 7.57
C SER A 335 10.97 -16.41 8.02
N ALA A 336 11.50 -15.19 7.87
CA ALA A 336 12.78 -14.81 8.45
C ALA A 336 12.73 -14.69 9.99
N LEU A 337 11.54 -14.42 10.53
CA LEU A 337 11.30 -14.27 11.98
C LEU A 337 10.59 -15.49 12.57
N ASP A 338 9.68 -16.11 11.81
CA ASP A 338 8.92 -17.29 12.22
C ASP A 338 8.77 -18.28 11.07
N VAL A 339 9.47 -19.41 11.15
CA VAL A 339 9.42 -20.48 10.14
C VAL A 339 8.00 -20.98 9.86
N ASN A 340 7.08 -20.87 10.82
CA ASN A 340 5.69 -21.28 10.65
C ASN A 340 4.91 -20.36 9.71
N CYS A 341 5.45 -19.19 9.36
CA CYS A 341 4.85 -18.31 8.35
C CYS A 341 4.73 -18.97 6.97
N VAL A 342 5.58 -19.98 6.67
CA VAL A 342 5.48 -20.78 5.44
C VAL A 342 4.20 -21.61 5.42
N SER A 343 3.92 -22.32 6.53
CA SER A 343 2.75 -23.19 6.69
C SER A 343 2.09 -22.94 8.05
N PRO A 344 1.17 -21.96 8.13
CA PRO A 344 0.55 -21.53 9.39
C PRO A 344 -0.42 -22.56 10.03
N THR A 345 -0.43 -23.81 9.58
CA THR A 345 -1.45 -24.83 9.89
C THR A 345 -1.39 -25.42 11.30
N GLU A 346 -0.34 -25.18 12.08
CA GLU A 346 -0.15 -25.83 13.39
C GLU A 346 -0.44 -24.93 14.61
N GLN A 347 -0.71 -23.63 14.42
CA GLN A 347 -1.07 -22.69 15.50
C GLN A 347 -2.12 -21.70 14.99
N THR A 348 -3.07 -21.28 15.84
CA THR A 348 -4.03 -20.21 15.50
C THR A 348 -3.24 -18.95 15.11
N PRO A 349 -3.16 -18.58 13.82
CA PRO A 349 -2.29 -17.51 13.39
C PRO A 349 -2.81 -16.18 13.93
N LEU A 350 -1.92 -15.30 14.38
CA LEU A 350 -2.32 -13.95 14.79
C LEU A 350 -2.82 -13.20 13.56
N MET A 351 -4.13 -13.01 13.48
CA MET A 351 -4.74 -12.12 12.50
C MET A 351 -4.68 -10.69 13.03
N ILE A 352 -4.29 -9.76 12.18
CA ILE A 352 -4.32 -8.33 12.50
C ILE A 352 -5.44 -7.67 11.71
N GLN A 353 -6.07 -6.65 12.31
CA GLN A 353 -6.89 -5.71 11.55
C GLN A 353 -5.98 -4.89 10.64
N CYS A 354 -6.28 -4.88 9.36
CA CYS A 354 -5.53 -4.16 8.38
C CYS A 354 -5.69 -2.64 8.55
N PRO A 355 -4.64 -1.85 8.27
CA PRO A 355 -4.78 -0.41 8.21
C PRO A 355 -5.75 -0.02 7.10
N ALA A 356 -6.32 1.19 7.20
CA ALA A 356 -7.18 1.68 6.12
C ALA A 356 -6.35 1.80 4.83
N PRO A 357 -6.88 1.32 3.70
CA PRO A 357 -6.15 1.36 2.46
C PRO A 357 -5.91 2.79 1.98
N THR A 358 -4.75 2.97 1.35
CA THR A 358 -4.26 4.20 0.71
C THR A 358 -4.22 4.08 -0.82
N THR A 359 -4.79 2.99 -1.31
CA THR A 359 -5.03 2.70 -2.72
C THR A 359 -6.36 1.95 -2.79
N GLU A 360 -7.04 1.95 -3.93
CA GLU A 360 -8.31 1.22 -4.02
C GLU A 360 -8.08 -0.28 -3.87
N LEU A 361 -8.77 -0.89 -2.90
CA LEU A 361 -8.88 -2.34 -2.78
C LEU A 361 -10.09 -2.84 -3.57
N THR A 362 -9.91 -4.03 -4.13
CA THR A 362 -10.95 -4.77 -4.84
C THR A 362 -11.49 -5.88 -3.96
N ASP A 363 -12.70 -6.35 -4.25
CA ASP A 363 -13.33 -7.42 -3.49
C ASP A 363 -12.59 -8.76 -3.62
N GLU A 364 -11.70 -8.88 -4.60
CA GLU A 364 -10.89 -10.08 -4.85
C GLU A 364 -9.50 -10.05 -4.18
N ALA A 365 -9.03 -8.91 -3.70
CA ALA A 365 -7.66 -8.73 -3.21
C ALA A 365 -7.57 -7.84 -1.97
N GLN A 366 -7.50 -8.47 -0.80
CA GLN A 366 -7.45 -7.84 0.52
C GLN A 366 -6.17 -8.19 1.30
N CYS A 367 -5.66 -9.40 1.11
CA CYS A 367 -4.43 -9.89 1.72
C CYS A 367 -3.46 -10.37 0.63
N TYR A 368 -2.16 -10.35 0.94
CA TYR A 368 -1.13 -10.93 0.09
C TYR A 368 -0.35 -12.03 0.81
N THR A 369 0.25 -12.93 0.02
CA THR A 369 1.36 -13.81 0.38
C THR A 369 2.39 -13.73 -0.73
N ARG A 370 3.64 -13.42 -0.41
CA ARG A 370 4.73 -13.33 -1.39
C ARG A 370 5.99 -14.02 -0.95
N VAL A 371 6.85 -14.34 -1.90
CA VAL A 371 8.16 -14.94 -1.66
C VAL A 371 9.26 -14.02 -2.21
N ILE A 372 10.11 -13.51 -1.33
CA ILE A 372 11.26 -12.66 -1.66
C ILE A 372 12.54 -13.45 -1.31
N GLY A 373 13.22 -13.99 -2.32
CA GLY A 373 14.31 -14.93 -2.09
C GLY A 373 13.81 -16.16 -1.30
N PRO A 374 14.44 -16.54 -0.16
CA PRO A 374 13.99 -17.65 0.67
C PRO A 374 12.93 -17.25 1.72
N VAL A 375 12.43 -16.01 1.69
CA VAL A 375 11.54 -15.46 2.74
C VAL A 375 10.11 -15.40 2.24
N THR A 376 9.19 -16.01 2.98
CA THR A 376 7.75 -15.90 2.78
C THR A 376 7.20 -14.79 3.66
N GLU A 377 6.50 -13.84 3.05
CA GLU A 377 5.83 -12.74 3.74
C GLU A 377 4.32 -12.81 3.51
N ARG A 378 3.56 -12.52 4.55
CA ARG A 378 2.11 -12.42 4.51
C ARG A 378 1.70 -11.08 5.10
N GLY A 379 0.71 -10.42 4.52
CA GLY A 379 0.25 -9.13 5.01
C GLY A 379 -1.04 -8.65 4.36
N CYS A 380 -1.40 -7.42 4.69
CA CYS A 380 -2.56 -6.71 4.15
C CYS A 380 -2.19 -6.04 2.83
N LEU A 381 -3.04 -6.17 1.82
CA LEU A 381 -2.96 -5.29 0.66
C LEU A 381 -3.61 -3.96 1.07
N GLY A 382 -2.89 -2.84 0.97
CA GLY A 382 -3.43 -1.55 1.43
C GLY A 382 -2.68 -0.31 0.93
N SER A 383 -1.60 -0.48 0.17
CA SER A 383 -0.87 0.63 -0.44
C SER A 383 -0.42 0.29 -1.86
N ALA A 384 -0.08 1.31 -2.65
CA ALA A 384 0.49 1.12 -3.97
C ALA A 384 1.77 0.27 -3.92
N THR A 385 2.58 0.42 -2.86
CA THR A 385 3.78 -0.41 -2.64
C THR A 385 3.45 -1.89 -2.42
N ASP A 386 2.34 -2.19 -1.72
CA ASP A 386 1.92 -3.57 -1.49
C ASP A 386 1.38 -4.21 -2.78
N ALA A 387 0.64 -3.43 -3.59
CA ALA A 387 0.14 -3.84 -4.90
C ALA A 387 1.28 -4.05 -5.90
N ASP A 388 2.19 -3.08 -6.04
CA ASP A 388 3.36 -3.15 -6.92
C ASP A 388 4.33 -4.25 -6.48
N GLY A 389 4.47 -4.45 -5.16
CA GLY A 389 5.29 -5.49 -4.56
C GLY A 389 4.66 -6.88 -4.55
N CYS A 390 3.53 -7.05 -5.24
CA CYS A 390 2.78 -8.30 -5.34
C CYS A 390 2.37 -8.59 -6.79
N ASP A 391 3.36 -8.83 -7.66
CA ASP A 391 3.11 -9.32 -9.02
C ASP A 391 2.84 -10.84 -8.99
N PRO A 392 1.70 -11.32 -9.51
CA PRO A 392 1.42 -12.75 -9.66
C PRO A 392 2.47 -13.52 -10.48
N ALA A 393 3.19 -12.84 -11.39
CA ALA A 393 4.28 -13.42 -12.17
C ALA A 393 5.59 -13.57 -11.37
N GLU A 394 5.73 -12.86 -10.24
CA GLU A 394 6.95 -12.79 -9.43
C GLU A 394 6.77 -13.37 -8.01
N ASN A 395 6.02 -14.47 -7.89
CA ASN A 395 5.87 -15.22 -6.64
C ASN A 395 5.03 -14.51 -5.57
N CYS A 396 3.96 -13.83 -5.97
CA CYS A 396 2.93 -13.33 -5.07
C CYS A 396 1.54 -13.91 -5.36
N GLY A 397 0.73 -14.08 -4.32
CA GLY A 397 -0.69 -14.41 -4.42
C GLY A 397 -1.51 -13.48 -3.53
N THR A 398 -2.61 -12.95 -4.08
CA THR A 398 -3.61 -12.20 -3.32
C THR A 398 -4.85 -13.06 -3.07
N CYS A 399 -5.65 -12.65 -2.09
CA CYS A 399 -6.93 -13.29 -1.81
C CYS A 399 -7.89 -12.33 -1.11
N ALA A 400 -9.16 -12.73 -1.03
CA ALA A 400 -10.22 -12.02 -0.33
C ALA A 400 -10.82 -12.85 0.82
N GLY A 401 -11.31 -12.14 1.83
CA GLY A 401 -11.89 -12.68 3.05
C GLY A 401 -10.94 -12.58 4.25
N SER A 402 -11.52 -12.48 5.45
CA SER A 402 -10.77 -12.47 6.70
C SER A 402 -9.87 -13.71 6.82
N GLY A 403 -8.57 -13.50 6.95
CA GLY A 403 -7.56 -14.56 7.10
C GLY A 403 -7.37 -15.44 5.85
N CYS A 404 -7.76 -14.97 4.66
CA CYS A 404 -7.69 -15.78 3.44
C CYS A 404 -6.26 -16.20 3.06
N ASN A 405 -5.25 -15.44 3.49
CA ASN A 405 -3.84 -15.66 3.17
C ASN A 405 -3.17 -16.66 4.13
N THR A 406 -3.88 -17.70 4.57
CA THR A 406 -3.37 -18.74 5.48
C THR A 406 -2.94 -20.02 4.76
N ALA A 407 -3.38 -20.21 3.51
CA ALA A 407 -3.00 -21.37 2.72
C ALA A 407 -1.50 -21.41 2.42
N LEU A 408 -0.95 -22.61 2.24
CA LEU A 408 0.42 -22.82 1.77
C LEU A 408 0.62 -22.11 0.42
N PHE A 409 1.72 -21.36 0.29
CA PHE A 409 2.04 -20.65 -0.94
C PHE A 409 3.52 -20.82 -1.35
N PRO A 410 3.79 -21.08 -2.63
CA PRO A 410 2.85 -21.65 -3.60
C PRO A 410 2.39 -23.05 -3.14
N ALA A 411 1.27 -23.54 -3.68
CA ALA A 411 0.66 -24.79 -3.21
C ALA A 411 1.54 -26.03 -3.45
N ASP A 412 2.46 -25.95 -4.42
CA ASP A 412 3.42 -26.97 -4.83
C ASP A 412 4.83 -26.74 -4.26
N ARG A 413 4.96 -25.93 -3.20
CA ARG A 413 6.23 -25.65 -2.52
C ARG A 413 7.01 -26.93 -2.20
N ARG A 414 8.28 -26.98 -2.62
CA ARG A 414 9.18 -28.12 -2.46
C ARG A 414 9.26 -28.61 -1.02
N LYS A 415 9.25 -29.94 -0.87
CA LYS A 415 9.53 -30.63 0.40
C LYS A 415 10.83 -31.40 0.33
N CYS A 416 11.66 -31.28 1.37
CA CYS A 416 12.87 -32.08 1.49
C CYS A 416 12.91 -32.81 2.84
N VAL A 417 13.79 -33.80 2.93
CA VAL A 417 14.23 -34.30 4.23
C VAL A 417 15.21 -33.27 4.81
N VAL A 418 14.91 -32.74 5.99
CA VAL A 418 15.79 -31.82 6.74
C VAL A 418 16.19 -32.50 8.04
N GLY A 419 17.49 -32.74 8.21
CA GLY A 419 18.00 -33.62 9.26
C GLY A 419 17.41 -35.03 9.13
N SER A 420 16.56 -35.43 10.07
CA SER A 420 15.81 -36.70 10.06
C SER A 420 14.33 -36.54 9.73
N SER A 421 13.85 -35.32 9.55
CA SER A 421 12.42 -35.02 9.36
C SER A 421 12.10 -34.96 7.88
N ALA A 422 11.21 -35.84 7.41
CA ALA A 422 10.68 -35.80 6.05
C ALA A 422 9.56 -34.74 5.91
N ASN A 423 9.20 -34.43 4.66
CA ASN A 423 8.12 -33.51 4.31
C ASN A 423 8.27 -32.08 4.86
N GLN A 424 9.51 -31.62 5.06
CA GLN A 424 9.77 -30.25 5.51
C GLN A 424 9.73 -29.30 4.32
N TYR A 425 8.87 -28.28 4.38
CA TYR A 425 8.79 -27.26 3.34
C TYR A 425 10.07 -26.45 3.28
N CYS A 426 10.61 -26.28 2.07
CA CYS A 426 11.78 -25.45 1.86
C CYS A 426 11.43 -23.95 1.96
N PRO A 427 12.34 -23.11 2.48
CA PRO A 427 12.15 -21.66 2.53
C PRO A 427 11.95 -21.05 1.12
N ASP A 428 12.76 -21.48 0.15
CA ASP A 428 12.53 -21.23 -1.28
C ASP A 428 11.54 -22.28 -1.84
N PRO A 429 10.47 -21.90 -2.54
CA PRO A 429 9.53 -22.84 -3.15
C PRO A 429 10.09 -23.74 -4.23
N TRP A 430 11.08 -23.27 -4.99
CA TRP A 430 11.66 -23.98 -6.13
C TRP A 430 13.02 -24.59 -5.81
N ASP A 431 13.29 -24.74 -4.51
CA ASP A 431 14.55 -25.26 -4.00
C ASP A 431 14.87 -26.69 -4.48
N ASP A 432 16.15 -27.04 -4.42
CA ASP A 432 16.61 -28.43 -4.56
C ASP A 432 16.88 -29.06 -3.19
N CYS A 433 16.63 -30.35 -3.08
CA CYS A 433 17.01 -31.10 -1.88
C CYS A 433 18.47 -31.49 -1.97
N VAL A 434 19.23 -31.20 -0.91
CA VAL A 434 20.66 -31.49 -0.86
C VAL A 434 21.00 -32.55 0.18
N GLN A 435 22.02 -33.35 -0.13
CA GLN A 435 22.77 -34.16 0.82
C GLN A 435 24.23 -33.75 0.79
N ILE A 436 24.80 -33.55 1.98
CA ILE A 436 26.22 -33.23 2.17
C ILE A 436 26.86 -34.39 2.92
N ALA A 437 27.95 -34.93 2.38
CA ALA A 437 28.66 -36.04 2.99
C ALA A 437 29.12 -35.70 4.41
N SER A 438 28.97 -36.63 5.34
CA SER A 438 29.51 -36.44 6.69
C SER A 438 31.03 -36.26 6.67
N THR A 439 31.53 -35.26 7.41
CA THR A 439 32.96 -35.09 7.65
C THR A 439 33.49 -36.04 8.71
N THR A 440 32.61 -36.75 9.41
CA THR A 440 32.95 -37.72 10.47
C THR A 440 32.84 -39.13 9.91
N THR A 441 33.87 -39.95 10.09
CA THR A 441 33.87 -41.35 9.67
C THR A 441 32.69 -42.11 10.29
N GLY A 442 31.76 -42.58 9.46
CA GLY A 442 30.54 -43.29 9.90
C GLY A 442 29.38 -42.38 10.33
N GLY A 443 29.49 -41.05 10.18
CA GLY A 443 28.39 -40.13 10.41
C GLY A 443 27.37 -40.11 9.27
N ALA A 444 26.12 -39.78 9.59
CA ALA A 444 25.06 -39.60 8.60
C ALA A 444 25.30 -38.35 7.73
N ASN A 445 24.86 -38.40 6.48
CA ASN A 445 24.87 -37.24 5.60
C ASN A 445 23.94 -36.14 6.14
N VAL A 446 24.33 -34.89 5.97
CA VAL A 446 23.47 -33.75 6.30
C VAL A 446 22.45 -33.58 5.18
N LYS A 447 21.16 -33.57 5.54
CA LYS A 447 20.04 -33.40 4.61
C LYS A 447 19.36 -32.07 4.87
N LYS A 448 19.14 -31.26 3.83
CA LYS A 448 18.44 -29.97 3.93
C LYS A 448 17.97 -29.51 2.53
N CYS A 449 17.31 -28.36 2.47
CA CYS A 449 17.08 -27.65 1.21
C CYS A 449 18.30 -26.78 0.85
N GLU A 450 18.57 -26.55 -0.44
CA GLU A 450 19.73 -25.79 -0.92
C GLU A 450 19.73 -24.35 -0.37
N SER A 451 18.57 -23.68 -0.34
CA SER A 451 18.43 -22.33 0.24
C SER A 451 18.75 -22.25 1.74
N SER A 452 18.77 -23.40 2.42
CA SER A 452 19.09 -23.52 3.86
C SER A 452 20.55 -23.88 4.13
N MET A 453 21.39 -23.97 3.09
CA MET A 453 22.82 -24.21 3.24
C MET A 453 23.54 -22.99 3.83
N THR A 454 24.49 -23.22 4.73
CA THR A 454 25.36 -22.14 5.20
C THR A 454 26.37 -21.75 4.12
N ALA A 455 27.01 -20.59 4.28
CA ALA A 455 28.08 -20.16 3.39
C ALA A 455 29.26 -21.15 3.37
N GLU A 456 29.55 -21.78 4.51
CA GLU A 456 30.59 -22.81 4.66
C GLU A 456 30.20 -24.10 3.92
N GLU A 457 28.96 -24.56 4.06
CA GLU A 457 28.44 -25.74 3.36
C GLU A 457 28.43 -25.53 1.84
N THR A 458 27.99 -24.34 1.41
CA THR A 458 28.04 -23.93 -0.01
C THR A 458 29.47 -23.96 -0.53
N SER A 459 30.42 -23.43 0.24
CA SER A 459 31.84 -23.45 -0.11
C SER A 459 32.41 -24.87 -0.13
N PHE A 460 32.00 -25.71 0.81
CA PHE A 460 32.38 -27.13 0.87
C PHE A 460 31.90 -27.88 -0.37
N CYS A 461 30.64 -27.73 -0.77
CA CYS A 461 30.09 -28.40 -1.95
C CYS A 461 30.73 -27.92 -3.26
N LYS A 462 31.05 -26.63 -3.36
CA LYS A 462 31.82 -26.08 -4.50
C LYS A 462 33.21 -26.71 -4.60
N ALA A 463 33.89 -26.90 -3.47
CA ALA A 463 35.22 -27.53 -3.43
C ALA A 463 35.18 -29.07 -3.58
N ASN A 464 34.07 -29.70 -3.18
CA ASN A 464 33.91 -31.15 -3.08
C ASN A 464 32.60 -31.59 -3.72
N SER A 465 32.47 -31.42 -5.04
CA SER A 465 31.27 -31.81 -5.80
C SER A 465 30.88 -33.28 -5.62
N ASN A 466 31.85 -34.18 -5.48
CA ASN A 466 31.61 -35.61 -5.21
C ASN A 466 31.21 -35.92 -3.75
N LYS A 467 31.02 -34.89 -2.92
CA LYS A 467 30.57 -34.97 -1.53
C LYS A 467 29.24 -34.26 -1.30
N CYS A 468 28.62 -33.76 -2.37
CA CYS A 468 27.29 -33.18 -2.31
C CYS A 468 26.43 -33.73 -3.44
N ALA A 469 25.17 -34.03 -3.14
CA ALA A 469 24.20 -34.46 -4.13
C ALA A 469 22.97 -33.56 -4.00
N SER A 470 22.53 -32.97 -5.10
CA SER A 470 21.27 -32.24 -5.20
C SER A 470 20.27 -33.03 -6.05
N CYS A 471 18.98 -32.82 -5.79
CA CYS A 471 17.92 -33.42 -6.57
C CYS A 471 16.63 -32.57 -6.49
N ALA A 472 15.84 -32.64 -7.57
CA ALA A 472 14.76 -31.69 -7.83
C ALA A 472 13.34 -32.27 -7.62
N SER A 473 13.14 -33.21 -6.69
CA SER A 473 11.81 -33.74 -6.37
C SER A 473 11.57 -33.88 -4.88
N ASP A 474 10.29 -33.94 -4.47
CA ASP A 474 9.92 -34.05 -3.05
C ASP A 474 10.63 -35.22 -2.36
N ASN A 475 11.31 -34.92 -1.25
CA ASN A 475 12.08 -35.86 -0.43
C ASN A 475 13.07 -36.73 -1.22
N CYS A 476 13.55 -36.29 -2.38
CA CYS A 476 14.50 -37.06 -3.17
C CYS A 476 15.83 -37.32 -2.43
N ASN A 477 16.14 -36.50 -1.43
CA ASN A 477 17.28 -36.68 -0.53
C ASN A 477 17.03 -37.67 0.62
N GLN A 478 15.96 -38.47 0.57
CA GLN A 478 15.64 -39.44 1.62
C GLN A 478 16.68 -40.55 1.76
N TYR A 479 17.20 -41.09 0.64
CA TYR A 479 18.15 -42.20 0.64
C TYR A 479 19.59 -41.72 0.67
N ASP A 480 20.41 -42.23 1.60
CA ASP A 480 21.79 -41.76 1.76
C ASP A 480 22.65 -42.05 0.53
N VAL A 481 23.34 -41.02 0.05
CA VAL A 481 24.36 -41.14 -1.01
C VAL A 481 25.68 -41.61 -0.39
N ALA A 482 26.28 -42.67 -0.94
CA ALA A 482 27.49 -43.29 -0.39
C ALA A 482 28.78 -42.45 -0.61
N PHE A 483 28.77 -41.46 -1.50
CA PHE A 483 29.87 -40.55 -1.82
C PHE A 483 31.27 -41.22 -1.95
N ASN A 484 31.29 -42.49 -2.40
CA ASN A 484 32.47 -43.36 -2.46
C ASN A 484 33.11 -43.39 -3.86
N TYR A 485 33.02 -42.28 -4.57
CA TYR A 485 33.58 -42.08 -5.90
C TYR A 485 34.31 -40.73 -5.98
N VAL A 486 35.17 -40.60 -6.98
CA VAL A 486 35.73 -39.32 -7.44
C VAL A 486 35.11 -38.98 -8.79
N GLU A 487 34.90 -37.71 -9.07
CA GLU A 487 34.57 -37.26 -10.41
C GLU A 487 35.86 -37.09 -11.20
N CYS A 488 35.94 -37.76 -12.35
CA CYS A 488 37.07 -37.66 -13.26
C CYS A 488 36.64 -37.03 -14.57
N MET A 489 37.45 -36.11 -15.09
CA MET A 489 37.25 -35.58 -16.44
C MET A 489 37.35 -36.74 -17.44
N SER A 490 36.34 -36.89 -18.30
CA SER A 490 36.28 -37.91 -19.33
C SER A 490 36.30 -37.27 -20.70
N CYS A 491 37.41 -37.45 -21.43
CA CYS A 491 37.56 -36.93 -22.77
C CYS A 491 38.66 -37.65 -23.55
N ASN A 492 38.66 -37.49 -24.86
CA ASN A 492 39.69 -37.98 -25.75
C ASN A 492 40.07 -36.88 -26.75
N SER A 493 41.35 -36.52 -26.80
CA SER A 493 41.86 -35.48 -27.70
C SER A 493 41.80 -35.85 -29.19
N GLY A 494 41.65 -37.14 -29.51
CA GLY A 494 41.37 -37.60 -30.86
C GLY A 494 39.96 -37.24 -31.34
N ASP A 495 39.00 -37.17 -30.40
CA ASP A 495 37.61 -36.79 -30.70
C ASP A 495 37.39 -35.28 -30.54
N SER A 496 38.02 -34.68 -29.52
CA SER A 496 37.95 -33.24 -29.25
C SER A 496 39.29 -32.73 -28.73
N SER A 497 39.99 -31.92 -29.54
CA SER A 497 41.29 -31.37 -29.19
C SER A 497 41.30 -30.62 -27.85
N ALA A 498 40.15 -30.08 -27.42
CA ALA A 498 39.95 -29.42 -26.13
C ALA A 498 40.39 -30.29 -24.94
N CYS A 499 40.28 -31.62 -25.04
CA CYS A 499 40.76 -32.54 -24.00
C CYS A 499 42.26 -32.35 -23.69
N ALA A 500 43.03 -31.94 -24.70
CA ALA A 500 44.45 -31.61 -24.60
C ALA A 500 44.72 -30.10 -24.53
N THR A 501 43.99 -29.29 -25.29
CA THR A 501 44.29 -27.86 -25.48
C THR A 501 43.64 -26.94 -24.46
N ASN A 502 42.45 -27.30 -23.97
CA ASN A 502 41.66 -26.49 -23.04
C ASN A 502 40.85 -27.41 -22.12
N PRO A 503 41.51 -28.13 -21.20
CA PRO A 503 40.81 -29.05 -20.30
C PRO A 503 39.74 -28.35 -19.46
N SER A 504 39.91 -27.05 -19.14
CA SER A 504 38.89 -26.25 -18.46
C SER A 504 37.56 -26.11 -19.22
N SER A 505 37.55 -26.31 -20.55
CA SER A 505 36.32 -26.28 -21.35
C SER A 505 35.56 -27.62 -21.36
N ILE A 506 36.14 -28.68 -20.81
CA ILE A 506 35.51 -30.01 -20.76
C ILE A 506 34.63 -30.11 -19.50
N THR A 507 33.32 -30.25 -19.71
CA THR A 507 32.32 -30.46 -18.65
C THR A 507 31.97 -31.93 -18.40
N SER A 508 32.42 -32.83 -19.29
CA SER A 508 32.19 -34.27 -19.19
C SER A 508 32.94 -34.87 -18.00
N MET A 509 32.18 -35.28 -16.99
CA MET A 509 32.66 -35.94 -15.78
C MET A 509 32.09 -37.35 -15.69
N VAL A 510 32.88 -38.28 -15.17
CA VAL A 510 32.46 -39.67 -14.92
C VAL A 510 32.84 -40.05 -13.49
N SER A 511 31.96 -40.79 -12.81
CA SER A 511 32.22 -41.32 -11.48
C SER A 511 33.19 -42.50 -11.55
N CYS A 512 34.37 -42.38 -10.94
CA CYS A 512 35.39 -43.42 -10.90
C CYS A 512 35.84 -43.70 -9.47
N ARG A 513 36.58 -44.79 -9.28
CA ARG A 513 37.43 -45.00 -8.10
C ARG A 513 38.76 -44.28 -8.21
N THR A 514 39.31 -44.19 -9.42
CA THR A 514 40.61 -43.55 -9.66
C THR A 514 40.59 -42.90 -11.03
N CYS A 515 40.95 -41.63 -11.11
CA CYS A 515 41.06 -40.92 -12.37
C CYS A 515 42.36 -41.28 -13.07
N VAL A 516 42.34 -41.23 -14.40
CA VAL A 516 43.51 -41.44 -15.24
C VAL A 516 43.66 -40.32 -16.26
N SER A 517 44.92 -39.97 -16.58
CA SER A 517 45.30 -39.26 -17.80
C SER A 517 46.33 -40.10 -18.54
N LEU A 518 45.97 -40.59 -19.71
CA LEU A 518 46.74 -41.51 -20.54
C LEU A 518 47.13 -40.81 -21.84
N LEU A 519 48.43 -40.76 -22.11
CA LEU A 519 48.97 -40.34 -23.39
C LEU A 519 49.24 -41.60 -24.23
N THR A 520 48.54 -41.73 -25.36
CA THR A 520 48.68 -42.86 -26.29
C THR A 520 48.91 -42.36 -27.72
N THR A 521 49.29 -43.26 -28.62
CA THR A 521 49.55 -42.92 -30.02
C THR A 521 48.41 -43.47 -30.88
N ASN A 522 47.80 -42.62 -31.71
CA ASN A 522 46.79 -43.07 -32.66
C ASN A 522 47.41 -43.82 -33.85
N SER A 523 46.57 -44.35 -34.75
CA SER A 523 47.00 -45.10 -35.94
C SER A 523 47.88 -44.30 -36.92
N GLN A 524 47.92 -42.97 -36.80
CA GLN A 524 48.71 -42.06 -37.63
C GLN A 524 50.03 -41.64 -36.97
N GLY A 525 50.37 -42.18 -35.79
CA GLY A 525 51.58 -41.80 -35.06
C GLY A 525 51.45 -40.52 -34.23
N VAL A 526 50.24 -39.96 -34.09
CA VAL A 526 50.00 -38.72 -33.34
C VAL A 526 49.69 -39.04 -31.88
N GLN A 527 50.31 -38.30 -30.96
CA GLN A 527 50.03 -38.40 -29.53
C GLN A 527 48.65 -37.83 -29.20
N ILE A 528 47.79 -38.65 -28.61
CA ILE A 528 46.46 -38.30 -28.12
C ILE A 528 46.40 -38.48 -26.59
N LEU A 529 45.79 -37.51 -25.92
CA LEU A 529 45.45 -37.53 -24.50
C LEU A 529 44.03 -38.06 -24.28
N GLN A 530 43.91 -39.12 -23.50
CA GLN A 530 42.66 -39.67 -23.01
C GLN A 530 42.58 -39.48 -21.50
N ARG A 531 41.43 -39.03 -21.00
CA ARG A 531 41.13 -38.87 -19.57
C ARG A 531 39.87 -39.66 -19.23
N GLY A 532 39.80 -40.23 -18.03
CA GLY A 532 38.63 -40.97 -17.57
C GLY A 532 38.92 -41.79 -16.32
N CYS A 533 38.27 -42.95 -16.21
CA CYS A 533 38.49 -43.89 -15.12
C CYS A 533 39.66 -44.84 -15.41
N LEU A 534 40.51 -45.09 -14.40
CA LEU A 534 41.59 -46.08 -14.50
C LEU A 534 41.02 -47.49 -14.73
N GLU A 535 39.91 -47.81 -14.08
CA GLU A 535 39.21 -49.08 -14.20
C GLU A 535 38.54 -49.31 -15.56
N ALA A 536 38.44 -48.28 -16.40
CA ALA A 536 37.95 -48.41 -17.77
C ALA A 536 39.06 -48.79 -18.77
N LEU A 537 40.32 -48.83 -18.34
CA LEU A 537 41.46 -49.25 -19.16
C LEU A 537 41.66 -50.77 -19.10
N SER A 538 42.33 -51.34 -20.12
CA SER A 538 42.75 -52.75 -20.06
C SER A 538 43.76 -52.97 -18.93
N ALA A 539 43.83 -54.18 -18.39
CA ALA A 539 44.70 -54.50 -17.26
C ALA A 539 46.18 -54.16 -17.54
N GLU A 540 46.63 -54.38 -18.78
CA GLU A 540 48.00 -54.11 -19.22
C GLU A 540 48.31 -52.62 -19.26
N VAL A 541 47.35 -51.79 -19.70
CA VAL A 541 47.50 -50.33 -19.77
C VAL A 541 47.35 -49.71 -18.37
N ALA A 542 46.39 -50.18 -17.58
CA ALA A 542 46.20 -49.74 -16.20
C ALA A 542 47.44 -50.00 -15.33
N ALA A 543 48.13 -51.14 -15.53
CA ALA A 543 49.37 -51.48 -14.83
C ALA A 543 50.55 -50.55 -15.15
N GLN A 544 50.50 -49.80 -16.26
CA GLN A 544 51.52 -48.81 -16.63
C GLN A 544 51.29 -47.44 -15.98
N CYS A 545 50.11 -47.22 -15.40
CA CYS A 545 49.75 -45.97 -14.77
C CYS A 545 50.32 -45.90 -13.35
N SER A 546 50.90 -44.75 -13.00
CA SER A 546 51.43 -44.48 -11.66
C SER A 546 51.02 -43.08 -11.21
N THR A 547 51.25 -42.70 -9.96
CA THR A 547 50.90 -41.37 -9.45
C THR A 547 51.71 -40.23 -10.06
N SER A 548 52.84 -40.53 -10.71
CA SER A 548 53.75 -39.55 -11.32
C SER A 548 54.24 -39.97 -12.71
N GLY A 549 53.45 -40.76 -13.45
CA GLY A 549 53.85 -41.30 -14.74
C GLY A 549 53.78 -40.27 -15.88
N THR A 550 54.76 -40.32 -16.80
CA THR A 550 54.86 -39.39 -17.94
C THR A 550 54.02 -39.79 -19.15
N THR A 551 53.66 -41.06 -19.26
CA THR A 551 52.79 -41.62 -20.31
C THR A 551 51.40 -41.97 -19.79
N CYS A 552 51.29 -42.45 -18.55
CA CYS A 552 50.01 -42.59 -17.86
C CYS A 552 50.13 -42.16 -16.40
N THR A 553 49.25 -41.27 -15.94
CA THR A 553 49.14 -40.91 -14.53
C THR A 553 47.77 -41.26 -13.96
N SER A 554 47.75 -41.81 -12.75
CA SER A 554 46.53 -42.10 -12.00
C SER A 554 46.47 -41.28 -10.71
N CYS A 555 45.27 -40.87 -10.30
CA CYS A 555 45.07 -40.11 -9.07
C CYS A 555 43.69 -40.38 -8.46
N SER A 556 43.59 -40.29 -7.14
CA SER A 556 42.40 -40.73 -6.38
C SER A 556 41.73 -39.58 -5.60
N THR A 557 42.02 -38.33 -5.94
CA THR A 557 41.33 -37.14 -5.40
C THR A 557 40.29 -36.62 -6.39
N ASN A 558 39.26 -35.92 -5.90
CA ASN A 558 38.18 -35.43 -6.76
C ASN A 558 38.72 -34.50 -7.86
N ARG A 559 38.32 -34.73 -9.11
CA ARG A 559 38.73 -33.93 -10.27
C ARG A 559 40.25 -33.75 -10.38
N CYS A 560 41.03 -34.75 -9.96
CA CYS A 560 42.49 -34.65 -9.95
C CYS A 560 43.12 -34.68 -11.35
N ASN A 561 42.39 -35.21 -12.34
CA ASN A 561 42.84 -35.31 -13.72
C ASN A 561 42.38 -34.12 -14.60
N ILE A 562 42.09 -32.95 -14.03
CA ILE A 562 41.71 -31.75 -14.80
C ILE A 562 42.90 -30.88 -15.22
N GLY A 563 44.07 -31.08 -14.58
CA GLY A 563 45.28 -30.30 -14.85
C GLY A 563 45.97 -30.67 -16.18
N ASN A 564 46.93 -29.86 -16.58
CA ASN A 564 47.76 -30.11 -17.76
C ASN A 564 48.46 -31.48 -17.72
N TYR A 565 48.45 -32.20 -18.84
CA TYR A 565 49.12 -33.50 -18.94
C TYR A 565 49.69 -33.77 -20.35
N PRO A 566 50.93 -34.28 -20.46
CA PRO A 566 51.95 -34.33 -19.40
C PRO A 566 52.28 -32.94 -18.84
N ALA A 567 52.80 -32.85 -17.61
CA ALA A 567 53.00 -31.57 -16.91
C ALA A 567 53.89 -30.56 -17.65
N ASN A 568 54.79 -31.04 -18.51
CA ASN A 568 55.68 -30.24 -19.34
C ASN A 568 55.10 -29.87 -20.72
N ARG A 569 53.82 -30.19 -21.02
CA ARG A 569 53.14 -29.68 -22.21
C ARG A 569 53.04 -28.16 -22.10
N ILE A 570 53.59 -27.45 -23.08
CA ILE A 570 53.61 -25.98 -23.05
C ILE A 570 52.26 -25.41 -23.48
N GLU A 571 51.97 -24.20 -23.00
CA GLU A 571 50.81 -23.40 -23.35
C GLU A 571 51.28 -22.24 -24.23
N CYS A 572 50.60 -21.97 -25.34
CA CYS A 572 50.97 -20.90 -26.26
C CYS A 572 49.73 -20.09 -26.62
N TYR A 573 49.93 -18.79 -26.85
CA TYR A 573 48.88 -17.97 -27.44
C TYR A 573 48.58 -18.49 -28.85
N LYS A 574 47.30 -18.52 -29.20
CA LYS A 574 46.78 -19.00 -30.46
C LYS A 574 45.86 -17.96 -31.04
N CYS A 575 45.95 -17.78 -32.35
CA CYS A 575 45.12 -16.84 -33.09
C CYS A 575 44.56 -17.54 -34.33
N LEU A 576 43.24 -17.45 -34.49
CA LEU A 576 42.47 -18.10 -35.56
C LEU A 576 42.26 -17.18 -36.78
N GLN A 577 42.36 -15.86 -36.61
CA GLN A 577 42.21 -14.89 -37.69
C GLN A 577 43.29 -13.79 -37.61
N PRO A 578 44.14 -13.62 -38.64
CA PRO A 578 45.06 -12.49 -38.72
C PRO A 578 44.32 -11.16 -38.97
N PRO A 579 44.86 -10.01 -38.53
CA PRO A 579 46.08 -9.86 -37.74
C PRO A 579 45.86 -10.25 -36.27
N CYS A 580 46.82 -10.97 -35.69
CA CYS A 580 46.80 -11.50 -34.33
C CYS A 580 47.16 -10.42 -33.30
N ILE A 581 46.40 -9.33 -33.31
CA ILE A 581 46.59 -8.12 -32.51
C ILE A 581 45.35 -7.76 -31.66
N SER A 582 44.21 -8.43 -31.86
CA SER A 582 42.97 -8.23 -31.09
C SER A 582 42.79 -9.28 -30.00
N HIS A 583 42.49 -8.85 -28.76
CA HIS A 583 42.22 -9.73 -27.63
C HIS A 583 41.07 -10.73 -27.88
N SER A 584 40.07 -10.39 -28.71
CA SER A 584 38.96 -11.29 -29.02
C SER A 584 39.34 -12.45 -29.95
N THR A 585 40.50 -12.36 -30.62
CA THR A 585 40.98 -13.36 -31.59
C THR A 585 42.11 -14.23 -31.05
N ILE A 586 42.57 -13.94 -29.82
CA ILE A 586 43.72 -14.59 -29.19
C ILE A 586 43.23 -15.42 -28.01
N SER A 587 43.37 -16.74 -28.09
CA SER A 587 43.14 -17.66 -26.97
C SER A 587 44.47 -18.17 -26.43
N LEU A 588 44.49 -18.53 -25.15
CA LEU A 588 45.61 -19.24 -24.56
C LEU A 588 45.24 -20.73 -24.48
N GLU A 589 46.01 -21.59 -25.14
CA GLU A 589 45.72 -23.02 -25.25
C GLU A 589 47.01 -23.84 -25.08
N TYR A 590 46.91 -25.01 -24.45
CA TYR A 590 47.98 -26.01 -24.47
C TYR A 590 48.19 -26.53 -25.90
N CYS A 591 49.42 -26.90 -26.25
CA CYS A 591 49.68 -27.45 -27.58
C CYS A 591 48.85 -28.72 -27.82
N PRO A 592 48.11 -28.83 -28.94
CA PRO A 592 47.19 -29.94 -29.19
C PRO A 592 47.91 -31.28 -29.24
N THR A 593 49.03 -31.35 -29.96
CA THR A 593 49.91 -32.51 -29.98
C THR A 593 51.02 -32.32 -28.94
N TYR A 594 51.25 -33.33 -28.11
CA TYR A 594 52.35 -33.28 -27.16
C TYR A 594 53.68 -33.59 -27.87
N SER A 595 54.63 -32.65 -27.75
CA SER A 595 56.04 -32.86 -28.05
C SER A 595 56.87 -32.24 -26.94
N ALA A 596 57.82 -33.01 -26.39
CA ALA A 596 58.73 -32.51 -25.34
C ALA A 596 59.65 -31.37 -25.82
N SER A 597 59.81 -31.21 -27.14
CA SER A 597 60.62 -30.16 -27.78
C SER A 597 59.77 -29.10 -28.49
N ASP A 598 58.47 -29.03 -28.21
CA ASP A 598 57.60 -28.01 -28.81
C ASP A 598 58.01 -26.59 -28.37
N ARG A 599 57.64 -25.60 -29.18
CA ARG A 599 57.97 -24.19 -28.96
C ARG A 599 56.79 -23.31 -29.32
N CYS A 600 56.56 -22.25 -28.56
CA CYS A 600 55.62 -21.22 -29.00
C CYS A 600 56.21 -20.47 -30.19
N VAL A 601 55.36 -20.20 -31.19
CA VAL A 601 55.73 -19.48 -32.41
C VAL A 601 54.83 -18.27 -32.60
N MET A 602 55.44 -17.17 -33.02
CA MET A 602 54.80 -15.97 -33.56
C MET A 602 55.33 -15.77 -34.97
N LEU A 603 54.47 -15.98 -35.97
CA LEU A 603 54.76 -15.70 -37.37
C LEU A 603 54.22 -14.30 -37.71
N LEU A 604 55.12 -13.49 -38.26
CA LEU A 604 54.91 -12.10 -38.67
C LEU A 604 54.76 -12.04 -40.18
N ASP A 605 53.93 -11.11 -40.66
CA ASP A 605 53.95 -10.73 -42.08
C ASP A 605 55.20 -9.90 -42.41
N THR A 606 55.31 -9.47 -43.67
CA THR A 606 56.41 -8.63 -44.15
C THR A 606 56.49 -7.25 -43.49
N SER A 607 55.39 -6.78 -42.87
CA SER A 607 55.28 -5.49 -42.19
C SER A 607 55.56 -5.60 -40.68
N GLY A 608 55.86 -6.79 -40.18
CA GLY A 608 56.13 -7.04 -38.77
C GLY A 608 54.87 -7.23 -37.91
N VAL A 609 53.69 -7.38 -38.53
CA VAL A 609 52.43 -7.63 -37.82
C VAL A 609 52.27 -9.13 -37.57
N PRO A 610 51.94 -9.56 -36.34
CA PRO A 610 51.64 -10.96 -36.07
C PRO A 610 50.44 -11.45 -36.90
N ILE A 611 50.64 -12.49 -37.72
CA ILE A 611 49.58 -13.13 -38.52
C ILE A 611 49.26 -14.55 -38.07
N ARG A 612 50.09 -15.14 -37.23
CA ARG A 612 49.82 -16.46 -36.64
C ARG A 612 50.51 -16.58 -35.29
N LEU A 613 49.76 -17.05 -34.31
CA LEU A 613 50.25 -17.48 -32.99
C LEU A 613 49.87 -18.94 -32.80
N GLY A 614 50.78 -19.75 -32.26
CA GLY A 614 50.47 -21.13 -31.89
C GLY A 614 51.70 -21.89 -31.42
N CYS A 615 51.61 -23.22 -31.47
CA CYS A 615 52.73 -24.11 -31.21
C CYS A 615 53.45 -24.45 -32.51
N ASN A 616 54.75 -24.70 -32.45
CA ASN A 616 55.55 -25.09 -33.60
C ASN A 616 55.02 -26.40 -34.22
N SER A 617 54.55 -27.33 -33.41
CA SER A 617 53.86 -28.56 -33.85
C SER A 617 52.60 -28.32 -34.69
N THR A 618 52.02 -27.13 -34.62
CA THR A 618 50.78 -26.76 -35.34
C THR A 618 51.02 -25.98 -36.63
N LEU A 619 52.28 -25.73 -37.00
CA LEU A 619 52.61 -25.08 -38.27
C LEU A 619 52.39 -26.04 -39.44
N THR A 620 51.70 -25.57 -40.47
CA THR A 620 51.57 -26.26 -41.76
C THR A 620 52.92 -26.39 -42.45
N ALA A 621 53.03 -27.34 -43.40
CA ALA A 621 54.27 -27.51 -44.18
C ALA A 621 54.69 -26.21 -44.92
N ALA A 622 53.73 -25.41 -45.37
CA ALA A 622 53.97 -24.11 -46.00
C ALA A 622 54.54 -23.09 -45.01
N GLU A 623 53.92 -22.92 -43.83
CA GLU A 623 54.41 -22.00 -42.78
C GLU A 623 55.79 -22.42 -42.26
N GLN A 624 56.04 -23.72 -42.11
CA GLN A 624 57.37 -24.24 -41.76
C GLN A 624 58.40 -23.89 -42.84
N SER A 625 58.04 -23.97 -44.12
CA SER A 625 58.90 -23.55 -45.22
C SER A 625 59.16 -22.04 -45.16
N THR A 626 58.14 -21.22 -44.90
CA THR A 626 58.28 -19.77 -44.70
C THR A 626 59.25 -19.47 -43.57
N CYS A 627 59.06 -20.05 -42.39
CA CYS A 627 59.96 -19.85 -41.25
C CYS A 627 61.40 -20.30 -41.50
N ARG A 628 61.62 -21.36 -42.31
CA ARG A 628 62.97 -21.79 -42.72
C ARG A 628 63.62 -20.82 -43.70
N SER A 629 62.84 -20.34 -44.67
CA SER A 629 63.32 -19.42 -45.72
C SER A 629 63.56 -18.00 -45.23
N ASN A 630 62.81 -17.54 -44.21
CA ASN A 630 62.96 -16.22 -43.60
C ASN A 630 62.86 -16.31 -42.06
N PRO A 631 63.99 -16.56 -41.37
CA PRO A 631 64.01 -16.72 -39.92
C PRO A 631 63.53 -15.48 -39.14
N GLN A 632 63.54 -14.29 -39.74
CA GLN A 632 63.09 -13.04 -39.10
C GLN A 632 61.56 -12.93 -39.02
N GLN A 633 60.83 -13.68 -39.85
CA GLN A 633 59.37 -13.72 -39.81
C GLN A 633 58.83 -14.65 -38.71
N CYS A 634 59.65 -15.53 -38.14
CA CYS A 634 59.19 -16.46 -37.10
C CYS A 634 59.98 -16.27 -35.81
N ARG A 635 59.30 -15.84 -34.76
CA ARG A 635 59.85 -15.77 -33.41
C ARG A 635 59.47 -17.05 -32.67
N TYR A 636 60.49 -17.82 -32.29
CA TYR A 636 60.33 -19.04 -31.52
C TYR A 636 60.77 -18.84 -30.08
N SER A 637 60.08 -19.49 -29.15
CA SER A 637 60.56 -19.61 -27.78
C SER A 637 60.09 -20.91 -27.14
N SER A 638 61.00 -21.56 -26.42
CA SER A 638 60.72 -22.81 -25.69
C SER A 638 59.99 -22.57 -24.36
N LYS A 639 59.75 -21.32 -23.95
CA LYS A 639 59.02 -20.99 -22.73
C LYS A 639 57.51 -21.03 -22.97
N SER A 640 56.74 -21.50 -21.98
CA SER A 640 55.27 -21.37 -22.00
C SER A 640 54.86 -19.89 -22.08
N ARG A 641 53.74 -19.59 -22.76
CA ARG A 641 53.13 -18.25 -22.91
C ARG A 641 54.05 -17.19 -23.52
N SER A 642 55.04 -17.61 -24.31
CA SER A 642 56.13 -16.71 -24.72
C SER A 642 55.95 -16.06 -26.09
N ASN A 643 54.89 -16.43 -26.81
CA ASN A 643 54.46 -15.74 -28.03
C ASN A 643 53.37 -14.71 -27.75
N ASP A 644 53.45 -14.05 -26.58
CA ASP A 644 52.53 -13.00 -26.15
C ASP A 644 52.68 -11.73 -27.01
N PRO A 645 51.61 -11.26 -27.69
CA PRO A 645 51.68 -10.04 -28.48
C PRO A 645 51.58 -8.74 -27.63
N THR A 646 51.26 -8.81 -26.34
CA THR A 646 51.02 -7.62 -25.48
C THR A 646 52.22 -6.69 -25.32
N ALA A 647 53.45 -7.18 -25.52
CA ALA A 647 54.66 -6.35 -25.46
C ALA A 647 54.76 -5.27 -26.56
N LEU A 648 53.85 -5.30 -27.55
CA LEU A 648 53.80 -4.35 -28.67
C LEU A 648 52.66 -3.31 -28.54
N LEU A 649 51.87 -3.32 -27.44
CA LEU A 649 50.62 -2.55 -27.29
C LEU A 649 50.30 -2.17 -25.81
N THR A 650 50.96 -1.20 -25.16
CA THR A 650 50.44 -0.71 -23.85
C THR A 650 49.96 0.75 -23.89
N PRO A 651 48.65 0.98 -24.07
CA PRO A 651 48.00 2.29 -23.93
C PRO A 651 48.16 2.87 -22.51
N GLY A 652 48.22 4.20 -22.39
CA GLY A 652 48.05 4.89 -21.11
C GLY A 652 46.69 4.52 -20.48
N ARG A 653 46.58 4.52 -19.14
CA ARG A 653 45.33 4.10 -18.45
C ARG A 653 44.71 5.27 -17.66
N CYS A 654 43.39 5.39 -17.70
CA CYS A 654 42.61 6.39 -16.98
C CYS A 654 41.34 5.76 -16.40
N VAL A 655 40.80 6.34 -15.32
CA VAL A 655 39.42 6.03 -14.92
C VAL A 655 38.45 6.62 -15.95
N GLN A 656 37.54 5.79 -16.44
CA GLN A 656 36.56 6.15 -17.46
C GLN A 656 35.14 5.89 -16.92
N CYS A 657 34.32 6.93 -16.78
CA CYS A 657 32.96 6.81 -16.26
C CYS A 657 32.13 8.07 -16.55
N ASN A 658 30.81 7.97 -16.41
CA ASN A 658 29.89 9.10 -16.57
C ASN A 658 28.78 9.09 -15.50
N SER A 659 28.65 10.19 -14.74
CA SER A 659 27.74 10.27 -13.61
C SER A 659 26.25 10.35 -13.96
N ALA A 660 25.88 10.52 -15.23
CA ALA A 660 24.47 10.45 -15.65
C ALA A 660 23.94 9.02 -15.60
N TYR A 661 24.82 8.03 -15.71
CA TYR A 661 24.49 6.61 -15.70
C TYR A 661 25.01 5.91 -14.44
N GLU A 662 26.16 6.36 -13.92
CA GLU A 662 26.83 5.76 -12.78
C GLU A 662 27.15 6.80 -11.70
N PRO A 663 26.29 6.97 -10.68
CA PRO A 663 26.42 8.04 -9.68
C PRO A 663 27.78 8.08 -8.97
N ASN A 664 28.41 6.92 -8.78
CA ASN A 664 29.74 6.80 -8.16
C ASN A 664 30.84 7.53 -8.95
N CYS A 665 30.65 7.78 -10.25
CA CYS A 665 31.63 8.50 -11.06
C CYS A 665 31.93 9.91 -10.53
N MET A 666 30.93 10.51 -9.89
CA MET A 666 31.04 11.79 -9.21
C MET A 666 31.43 11.63 -7.74
N THR A 667 30.78 10.70 -7.01
CA THR A 667 30.86 10.64 -5.54
C THR A 667 31.97 9.74 -4.99
N ASN A 668 32.39 8.70 -5.73
CA ASN A 668 33.45 7.78 -5.34
C ASN A 668 34.19 7.20 -6.58
N PRO A 669 34.93 8.02 -7.34
CA PRO A 669 35.56 7.61 -8.60
C PRO A 669 36.75 6.63 -8.44
N VAL A 670 37.12 6.25 -7.22
CA VAL A 670 38.20 5.29 -6.95
C VAL A 670 37.74 3.84 -7.21
N VAL A 671 36.42 3.57 -7.11
CA VAL A 671 35.84 2.23 -7.32
C VAL A 671 35.88 1.78 -8.78
N PHE A 672 36.05 2.71 -9.71
CA PHE A 672 36.16 2.41 -11.13
C PHE A 672 37.57 1.97 -11.46
N GLU A 673 37.69 0.94 -12.28
CA GLU A 673 38.97 0.44 -12.73
C GLU A 673 39.72 1.46 -13.59
N ASN A 674 41.05 1.40 -13.49
CA ASN A 674 41.92 2.24 -14.30
C ASN A 674 42.04 1.61 -15.68
N GLU A 675 41.18 1.97 -16.62
CA GLU A 675 41.07 1.30 -17.92
C GLU A 675 42.07 1.84 -18.96
N PRO A 676 42.59 1.01 -19.87
CA PRO A 676 43.43 1.47 -20.97
C PRO A 676 42.65 2.43 -21.89
N CYS A 677 43.35 3.45 -22.37
CA CYS A 677 42.82 4.39 -23.34
C CYS A 677 42.71 3.74 -24.73
N ASN A 678 41.74 4.21 -25.51
CA ASN A 678 41.53 3.69 -26.87
C ASN A 678 42.66 4.12 -27.81
N ASP A 679 43.15 5.35 -27.66
CA ASP A 679 44.37 5.81 -28.32
C ASP A 679 45.62 5.30 -27.56
N PRO A 680 46.45 4.42 -28.17
CA PRO A 680 47.68 3.93 -27.56
C PRO A 680 48.71 5.04 -27.28
N GLU A 681 48.57 6.24 -27.87
CA GLU A 681 49.43 7.40 -27.63
C GLU A 681 48.95 8.33 -26.50
N ASN A 682 47.81 8.03 -25.85
CA ASN A 682 47.24 8.91 -24.83
C ASN A 682 48.13 9.06 -23.58
N SER A 683 48.53 10.31 -23.29
CA SER A 683 49.42 10.65 -22.16
C SER A 683 48.75 11.40 -21.00
N GLN A 684 47.46 11.73 -21.11
CA GLN A 684 46.73 12.51 -20.10
C GLN A 684 45.31 11.98 -19.88
N CYS A 685 44.85 12.06 -18.62
CA CYS A 685 43.48 11.78 -18.22
C CYS A 685 42.74 13.09 -17.92
N PHE A 686 41.43 13.10 -18.13
CA PHE A 686 40.55 14.23 -17.81
C PHE A 686 39.48 13.88 -16.77
N SER A 687 38.96 14.92 -16.11
CA SER A 687 37.68 14.95 -15.41
C SER A 687 36.99 16.25 -15.78
N ARG A 688 35.78 16.19 -16.36
CA ARG A 688 35.08 17.37 -16.89
C ARG A 688 33.61 17.37 -16.50
N LEU A 689 33.00 18.54 -16.61
CA LEU A 689 31.58 18.74 -16.38
C LEU A 689 30.84 18.91 -17.71
N ILE A 690 29.85 18.07 -17.95
CA ILE A 690 28.96 18.11 -19.11
C ILE A 690 27.64 18.77 -18.69
N ASN A 691 27.18 19.74 -19.48
CA ASN A 691 25.92 20.47 -19.28
C ASN A 691 25.75 21.10 -17.88
N GLY A 692 26.86 21.33 -17.16
CA GLY A 692 26.86 21.98 -15.84
C GLY A 692 26.50 21.09 -14.65
N ASN A 693 26.20 19.79 -14.84
CA ASN A 693 25.77 18.91 -13.74
C ASN A 693 26.24 17.45 -13.81
N THR A 694 26.80 17.01 -14.94
CA THR A 694 27.21 15.62 -15.16
C THR A 694 28.74 15.53 -15.19
N VAL A 695 29.34 14.71 -14.33
CA VAL A 695 30.79 14.49 -14.31
C VAL A 695 31.16 13.33 -15.22
N GLU A 696 32.09 13.59 -16.14
CA GLU A 696 32.67 12.58 -17.02
C GLU A 696 34.18 12.52 -16.82
N ARG A 697 34.72 11.30 -16.80
CA ARG A 697 36.16 11.03 -16.66
C ARG A 697 36.61 10.16 -17.82
N GLY A 698 37.83 10.37 -18.30
CA GLY A 698 38.41 9.49 -19.30
C GLY A 698 39.74 9.97 -19.87
N CYS A 699 40.06 9.46 -21.06
CA CYS A 699 41.32 9.73 -21.75
C CYS A 699 41.23 10.97 -22.64
N LEU A 700 42.23 11.86 -22.58
CA LEU A 700 42.17 13.15 -23.28
C LEU A 700 42.12 13.01 -24.81
N ASN A 701 42.82 12.02 -25.37
CA ASN A 701 42.84 11.78 -26.82
C ASN A 701 41.56 11.10 -27.34
N ASP A 702 40.76 10.51 -26.46
CA ASP A 702 39.50 9.87 -26.82
C ASP A 702 38.35 10.90 -26.94
N LEU A 703 38.58 12.16 -26.55
CA LEU A 703 37.63 13.26 -26.74
C LEU A 703 37.58 13.75 -28.19
N ASP A 704 36.39 14.17 -28.64
CA ASP A 704 36.23 14.91 -29.88
C ASP A 704 37.04 16.22 -29.86
N SER A 705 37.36 16.77 -31.03
CA SER A 705 38.27 17.92 -31.15
C SER A 705 37.80 19.15 -30.37
N ALA A 706 36.49 19.45 -30.33
CA ALA A 706 35.96 20.62 -29.63
C ALA A 706 36.02 20.43 -28.10
N SER A 707 35.66 19.24 -27.63
CA SER A 707 35.77 18.83 -26.22
C SER A 707 37.21 18.85 -25.71
N LYS A 708 38.14 18.31 -26.51
CA LYS A 708 39.57 18.26 -26.20
C LYS A 708 40.16 19.67 -26.04
N THR A 709 39.82 20.60 -26.94
CA THR A 709 40.24 22.01 -26.83
C THR A 709 39.72 22.69 -25.56
N LYS A 710 38.44 22.50 -25.21
CA LYS A 710 37.87 23.04 -23.96
C LYS A 710 38.60 22.52 -22.71
N CYS A 711 38.91 21.22 -22.70
CA CYS A 711 39.63 20.58 -21.61
C CYS A 711 41.07 21.08 -21.46
N LEU A 712 41.78 21.30 -22.58
CA LEU A 712 43.13 21.87 -22.58
C LEU A 712 43.15 23.33 -22.07
N GLN A 713 42.07 24.08 -22.29
CA GLN A 713 41.88 25.43 -21.76
C GLN A 713 41.45 25.46 -20.28
N ARG A 714 41.29 24.29 -19.63
CA ARG A 714 40.84 24.12 -18.23
C ARG A 714 39.46 24.72 -17.93
N ASN A 715 38.62 24.88 -18.96
CA ASN A 715 37.25 25.34 -18.78
C ASN A 715 36.36 24.14 -18.44
N ASP A 716 35.78 24.13 -17.24
CA ASP A 716 34.98 23.01 -16.70
C ASP A 716 35.66 21.64 -16.88
N CYS A 717 36.99 21.61 -16.77
CA CYS A 717 37.79 20.39 -16.92
C CYS A 717 39.11 20.45 -16.12
N ALA A 718 39.50 19.31 -15.54
CA ALA A 718 40.78 19.08 -14.87
C ALA A 718 41.57 17.97 -15.58
N LEU A 719 42.87 18.18 -15.73
CA LEU A 719 43.79 17.26 -16.42
C LEU A 719 44.89 16.76 -15.49
N CYS A 720 45.29 15.51 -15.68
CA CYS A 720 46.42 14.88 -14.99
C CYS A 720 47.12 13.83 -15.89
N SER A 721 48.30 13.36 -15.48
CA SER A 721 49.15 12.47 -16.29
C SER A 721 48.76 11.00 -16.15
N THR A 722 48.71 10.25 -17.27
CA THR A 722 48.50 8.78 -17.27
C THR A 722 49.62 8.00 -16.59
N ARG A 723 50.75 8.65 -16.31
CA ARG A 723 51.87 8.05 -15.54
C ARG A 723 51.57 7.95 -14.04
N THR A 724 50.48 8.56 -13.58
CA THR A 724 50.02 8.47 -12.20
C THR A 724 48.76 7.61 -12.19
N ASP A 725 48.81 6.49 -11.46
CA ASP A 725 47.68 5.56 -11.38
C ASP A 725 46.44 6.27 -10.84
N ARG A 726 45.30 6.08 -11.53
CA ARG A 726 44.01 6.69 -11.17
C ARG A 726 44.09 8.20 -10.90
N CYS A 727 44.94 8.93 -11.64
CA CYS A 727 45.19 10.35 -11.35
C CYS A 727 43.92 11.21 -11.43
N ASN A 728 43.00 10.82 -12.32
CA ASN A 728 41.74 11.50 -12.55
C ASN A 728 40.63 10.97 -11.65
N SER A 729 40.94 10.28 -10.54
CA SER A 729 39.99 9.96 -9.47
C SER A 729 39.98 10.99 -8.34
N ARG A 730 40.75 12.09 -8.47
CA ARG A 730 40.65 13.21 -7.52
C ARG A 730 39.25 13.82 -7.57
N GLN A 731 38.79 14.31 -6.43
CA GLN A 731 37.48 14.96 -6.30
C GLN A 731 37.37 16.11 -7.32
N TYR A 732 36.30 16.07 -8.11
CA TYR A 732 36.02 17.05 -9.16
C TYR A 732 34.51 17.13 -9.38
N PRO A 733 33.90 18.32 -9.41
CA PRO A 733 34.49 19.65 -9.16
C PRO A 733 34.97 19.85 -7.70
N SER A 734 35.88 20.79 -7.46
CA SER A 734 36.51 20.97 -6.14
C SER A 734 35.59 21.60 -5.08
N ASP A 735 34.45 22.14 -5.48
CA ASP A 735 33.45 22.84 -4.66
C ASP A 735 32.18 22.01 -4.39
N LEU A 736 32.25 20.68 -4.56
CA LEU A 736 31.15 19.75 -4.20
C LEU A 736 30.81 19.82 -2.70
N ILE A 737 29.58 20.23 -2.39
CA ILE A 737 29.03 20.24 -1.03
C ILE A 737 28.61 18.84 -0.56
N ARG A 738 28.76 18.57 0.74
CA ARG A 738 28.32 17.32 1.41
C ARG A 738 27.16 17.62 2.35
N CYS A 739 26.10 16.84 2.34
CA CYS A 739 24.98 17.00 3.27
C CYS A 739 24.58 15.66 3.86
N HIS A 740 24.19 15.65 5.14
CA HIS A 740 23.58 14.46 5.72
C HIS A 740 22.27 14.22 4.96
N GLN A 741 22.08 12.98 4.53
CA GLN A 741 20.95 12.57 3.71
C GLN A 741 20.32 11.38 4.40
N CYS A 742 19.20 11.62 5.06
CA CYS A 742 18.48 10.60 5.79
C CYS A 742 17.04 11.05 5.97
N ASP A 743 16.19 10.08 6.23
CA ASP A 743 14.82 10.30 6.59
C ASP A 743 14.57 9.59 7.90
N SER A 744 14.00 10.30 8.88
CA SER A 744 13.66 9.69 10.15
C SER A 744 12.50 8.69 10.11
N SER A 745 11.71 8.71 9.03
CA SER A 745 10.74 7.64 8.75
C SER A 745 11.43 6.33 8.40
N GLN A 746 12.61 6.42 7.77
CA GLN A 746 13.44 5.29 7.37
C GLN A 746 14.46 4.91 8.46
N ASN A 747 14.94 5.88 9.24
CA ASN A 747 15.88 5.67 10.33
C ASN A 747 15.64 6.69 11.44
N ALA A 748 15.04 6.26 12.56
CA ALA A 748 14.68 7.12 13.68
C ALA A 748 15.84 7.99 14.20
N THR A 749 17.10 7.55 14.07
CA THR A 749 18.28 8.32 14.47
C THR A 749 18.51 9.57 13.61
N CYS A 750 17.85 9.71 12.46
CA CYS A 750 17.89 10.91 11.63
C CYS A 750 17.28 12.14 12.36
N LYS A 751 16.38 11.91 13.33
CA LYS A 751 15.85 12.96 14.23
C LYS A 751 16.93 13.50 15.18
N ASN A 752 17.95 12.70 15.50
CA ASN A 752 19.04 13.05 16.41
C ASN A 752 20.09 13.92 15.72
N ALA A 753 21.05 14.42 16.49
CA ALA A 753 22.23 15.07 15.92
C ALA A 753 23.07 14.06 15.13
N GLN A 754 23.44 14.42 13.89
CA GLN A 754 24.21 13.57 12.99
C GLN A 754 25.71 13.76 13.23
N ALA A 755 26.44 12.66 13.43
CA ALA A 755 27.88 12.65 13.65
C ALA A 755 28.63 12.05 12.44
N GLY A 756 29.90 12.42 12.24
CA GLY A 756 30.73 11.92 11.13
C GLY A 756 30.70 12.81 9.87
N THR A 757 31.42 12.39 8.83
CA THR A 757 31.50 13.15 7.56
C THR A 757 30.34 12.81 6.65
N ALA A 758 29.55 13.82 6.25
CA ALA A 758 28.41 13.63 5.37
C ALA A 758 28.78 13.14 3.94
N PRO A 759 27.89 12.38 3.27
CA PRO A 759 28.06 12.01 1.87
C PRO A 759 27.91 13.23 0.93
N TYR A 760 28.46 13.12 -0.29
CA TYR A 760 28.23 14.11 -1.34
C TYR A 760 26.77 14.10 -1.80
N CYS A 761 26.29 15.24 -2.29
CA CYS A 761 24.99 15.29 -2.98
C CYS A 761 25.03 14.42 -4.26
N SER A 762 23.89 13.82 -4.61
CA SER A 762 23.79 12.87 -5.73
C SER A 762 23.97 13.49 -7.11
N SER A 763 23.78 14.81 -7.26
CA SER A 763 24.07 15.58 -8.48
C SER A 763 24.87 16.85 -8.18
N TYR A 764 25.77 17.25 -9.08
CA TYR A 764 26.52 18.51 -8.95
C TYR A 764 25.69 19.68 -9.49
N ASN A 765 25.43 20.65 -8.63
CA ASN A 765 24.87 21.94 -9.00
C ASN A 765 25.41 23.00 -8.02
N ARG A 766 25.83 24.16 -8.52
CA ARG A 766 26.34 25.28 -7.68
C ARG A 766 25.25 25.88 -6.78
N ASP A 767 24.00 25.66 -7.11
CA ASP A 767 22.84 26.06 -6.31
C ASP A 767 22.36 24.94 -5.36
N ASN A 768 23.17 23.91 -5.10
CA ASN A 768 22.81 22.91 -4.09
C ASN A 768 22.90 23.48 -2.66
N HIS A 769 21.89 23.18 -1.85
CA HIS A 769 21.82 23.53 -0.42
C HIS A 769 21.51 22.30 0.42
N CYS A 770 21.99 22.28 1.65
CA CYS A 770 21.59 21.28 2.63
C CYS A 770 20.29 21.72 3.34
N TYR A 771 19.33 20.82 3.39
CA TYR A 771 18.04 21.01 4.05
C TYR A 771 17.93 20.12 5.29
N ILE A 772 17.30 20.66 6.34
CA ILE A 772 16.67 19.90 7.41
C ILE A 772 15.21 20.31 7.46
N ILE A 773 14.34 19.36 7.16
CA ILE A 773 12.90 19.57 7.02
C ILE A 773 12.27 18.73 8.11
N VAL A 774 11.74 19.40 9.12
CA VAL A 774 10.92 18.78 10.15
C VAL A 774 9.48 19.02 9.76
N GLN A 775 8.83 17.93 9.37
CA GLN A 775 7.42 17.92 9.02
C GLN A 775 6.58 18.02 10.30
N LYS A 776 5.29 18.33 10.15
CA LYS A 776 4.36 18.56 11.28
C LYS A 776 4.13 17.35 12.16
N ASP A 777 4.42 16.16 11.65
CA ASP A 777 4.49 14.88 12.38
C ASP A 777 5.84 14.65 13.11
N GLY A 778 6.70 15.67 13.15
CA GLY A 778 8.04 15.59 13.72
C GLY A 778 9.00 14.68 12.94
N GLN A 779 8.63 14.23 11.73
CA GLN A 779 9.52 13.52 10.82
C GLN A 779 10.57 14.49 10.28
N THR A 780 11.83 14.10 10.37
CA THR A 780 12.98 14.89 9.92
C THR A 780 13.58 14.26 8.68
N VAL A 781 13.47 14.99 7.57
CA VAL A 781 14.17 14.69 6.32
C VAL A 781 15.36 15.62 6.21
N ARG A 782 16.54 15.04 5.99
CA ARG A 782 17.76 15.76 5.66
C ARG A 782 18.09 15.43 4.21
N LYS A 783 18.27 16.45 3.37
CA LYS A 783 18.56 16.24 1.93
C LYS A 783 19.39 17.36 1.32
N CYS A 784 19.93 17.11 0.14
CA CYS A 784 20.42 18.15 -0.77
C CYS A 784 19.29 18.55 -1.73
N SER A 785 19.14 19.83 -2.04
CA SER A 785 18.29 20.28 -3.15
C SER A 785 18.78 21.60 -3.77
N THR A 786 18.45 21.79 -5.05
CA THR A 786 18.67 23.04 -5.81
C THR A 786 17.46 23.96 -5.82
N GLN A 787 16.29 23.46 -5.38
CA GLN A 787 15.06 24.24 -5.33
C GLN A 787 15.12 25.29 -4.20
N PRO A 788 14.40 26.42 -4.32
CA PRO A 788 14.40 27.47 -3.31
C PRO A 788 13.68 27.04 -2.02
N ARG A 789 14.03 27.69 -0.90
CA ARG A 789 13.47 27.38 0.45
C ARG A 789 11.94 27.34 0.44
N THR A 790 11.28 28.27 -0.25
CA THR A 790 9.80 28.36 -0.31
C THR A 790 9.12 27.15 -0.93
N THR A 791 9.85 26.34 -1.71
CA THR A 791 9.35 25.14 -2.37
C THR A 791 9.69 23.89 -1.56
N GLU A 792 10.92 23.79 -1.06
CA GLU A 792 11.37 22.61 -0.30
C GLU A 792 10.91 22.61 1.16
N CYS A 793 10.77 23.79 1.74
CA CYS A 793 10.21 23.97 3.08
C CYS A 793 8.71 24.20 3.05
N ALA A 794 8.06 24.15 1.88
CA ALA A 794 6.61 24.30 1.78
C ALA A 794 5.92 23.21 2.60
N GLY A 795 4.98 23.59 3.48
CA GLY A 795 4.19 22.65 4.28
C GLY A 795 4.93 22.00 5.46
N ALA A 796 6.24 22.21 5.60
CA ALA A 796 6.98 21.74 6.75
C ALA A 796 6.66 22.56 8.00
N ASP A 797 6.67 21.91 9.17
CA ASP A 797 6.52 22.56 10.47
C ASP A 797 7.67 23.53 10.74
N ARG A 798 8.89 22.99 10.60
CA ARG A 798 10.14 23.67 10.92
C ARG A 798 11.16 23.29 9.86
N CYS A 799 11.71 24.27 9.14
CA CYS A 799 12.60 23.98 8.03
C CYS A 799 13.72 24.99 7.90
N GLU A 800 14.93 24.47 7.72
CA GLU A 800 16.15 25.28 7.63
C GLU A 800 17.03 24.83 6.46
N ILE A 801 17.67 25.82 5.84
CA ILE A 801 18.51 25.69 4.65
C ILE A 801 19.89 26.30 4.93
N CYS A 802 20.97 25.65 4.48
CA CYS A 802 22.33 26.16 4.62
C CYS A 802 23.27 25.71 3.48
N ARG A 803 24.39 26.43 3.28
CA ARG A 803 25.26 26.35 2.09
C ARG A 803 26.66 25.79 2.35
N PHE A 804 26.93 25.20 3.51
CA PHE A 804 28.25 24.66 3.87
C PHE A 804 28.17 23.15 4.14
N SER A 805 29.25 22.41 3.90
CA SER A 805 29.23 20.94 4.07
C SER A 805 28.85 20.52 5.51
N SER A 806 27.98 19.53 5.63
CA SER A 806 27.47 18.92 6.87
C SER A 806 26.68 19.85 7.80
N CYS A 807 26.22 21.01 7.32
CA CYS A 807 25.54 22.01 8.17
C CYS A 807 24.13 21.59 8.63
N ASN A 808 23.50 20.61 7.97
CA ASN A 808 22.22 20.03 8.36
C ASN A 808 22.41 18.87 9.35
N SER A 809 23.15 19.05 10.45
CA SER A 809 23.51 17.99 11.41
C SER A 809 22.87 18.10 12.79
N ARG A 810 22.22 19.23 13.14
CA ARG A 810 21.60 19.44 14.47
C ARG A 810 20.33 18.59 14.69
N VAL A 811 19.92 18.36 15.94
CA VAL A 811 18.68 17.61 16.31
C VAL A 811 17.40 18.30 15.81
N SER A 812 16.39 17.50 15.46
CA SER A 812 15.12 17.96 14.87
C SER A 812 14.29 18.91 15.74
N THR A 813 14.34 18.77 17.07
CA THR A 813 13.54 19.58 18.00
C THR A 813 14.01 21.03 18.14
N THR A 814 15.21 21.38 17.68
CA THR A 814 15.78 22.75 17.77
C THR A 814 15.71 23.54 16.46
N VAL A 815 15.05 22.97 15.43
CA VAL A 815 14.79 23.63 14.15
C VAL A 815 13.66 24.64 14.32
N MET A 816 13.77 25.82 13.70
CA MET A 816 12.79 26.93 13.85
C MET A 816 11.56 26.75 12.94
N SER A 817 10.38 27.23 13.38
CA SER A 817 9.13 27.15 12.60
C SER A 817 9.15 28.04 11.37
N ASN A 818 8.43 27.62 10.33
CA ASN A 818 8.39 28.29 9.05
C ASN A 818 7.56 29.59 9.04
N ASP A 819 6.71 29.83 10.06
CA ASP A 819 5.90 31.05 10.13
C ASP A 819 6.59 32.20 10.89
N VAL A 820 6.87 33.30 10.17
CA VAL A 820 7.06 34.64 10.73
C VAL A 820 6.19 35.62 9.92
N PRO A 821 5.39 36.49 10.56
CA PRO A 821 4.21 37.13 9.96
C PRO A 821 4.57 38.27 9.01
N ASP A 822 3.96 38.31 7.82
CA ASP A 822 3.91 39.57 7.07
C ASP A 822 2.67 40.37 7.48
N ARG A 823 2.88 41.17 8.53
CA ARG A 823 2.13 42.38 8.80
C ARG A 823 2.82 43.49 8.02
N THR A 824 2.27 43.89 6.87
CA THR A 824 2.47 45.23 6.33
C THR A 824 1.13 45.90 5.99
N SER A 825 0.85 46.89 6.84
CA SER A 825 -0.25 47.85 6.83
C SER A 825 -0.20 48.78 5.61
N THR A 826 -1.32 49.12 4.96
CA THR A 826 -2.02 50.42 5.12
C THR A 826 -3.20 50.59 4.15
N THR A 827 -4.39 50.83 4.71
CA THR A 827 -5.45 51.78 4.32
C THR A 827 -5.54 52.30 2.88
N THR A 828 -6.68 52.05 2.19
CA THR A 828 -7.67 53.09 1.78
C THR A 828 -8.88 52.48 1.05
N ALA A 829 -10.05 53.08 1.28
CA ALA A 829 -11.33 52.72 0.69
C ALA A 829 -11.67 53.61 -0.53
N LYS A 830 -12.29 53.04 -1.59
CA LYS A 830 -13.56 53.51 -2.21
C LYS A 830 -13.95 52.75 -3.51
N PRO A 831 -15.23 52.84 -3.96
CA PRO A 831 -15.94 51.85 -4.76
C PRO A 831 -16.31 52.30 -6.20
N GLY A 832 -16.91 51.39 -6.97
CA GLY A 832 -17.62 51.64 -8.24
C GLY A 832 -17.10 50.76 -9.38
N GLY A 833 -17.89 50.09 -10.21
CA GLY A 833 -19.31 50.23 -10.47
C GLY A 833 -19.91 48.99 -11.17
N ALA A 834 -21.22 49.03 -11.26
CA ALA A 834 -22.10 48.02 -11.82
C ALA A 834 -22.00 47.88 -13.34
N ALA A 835 -22.31 46.69 -13.85
CA ALA A 835 -23.11 46.52 -15.07
C ALA A 835 -23.80 45.15 -15.07
N THR A 836 -25.09 45.21 -15.31
CA THR A 836 -26.14 44.19 -15.28
C THR A 836 -26.34 43.50 -16.65
N VAL A 837 -27.27 42.53 -16.64
CA VAL A 837 -28.05 41.94 -17.77
C VAL A 837 -27.42 40.66 -18.38
N GLY A 838 -28.07 39.50 -18.47
CA GLY A 838 -29.44 39.09 -18.12
C GLY A 838 -29.79 37.75 -18.81
N ALA A 839 -30.64 36.96 -18.14
CA ALA A 839 -31.64 36.00 -18.65
C ALA A 839 -31.23 34.76 -19.49
N ASN A 840 -31.46 33.59 -18.88
CA ASN A 840 -32.36 32.48 -19.29
C ASN A 840 -32.71 32.30 -20.79
N LEU A 841 -32.53 31.08 -21.35
CA LEU A 841 -33.61 30.08 -21.60
C LEU A 841 -33.11 28.84 -22.40
N PHE A 842 -33.41 27.66 -21.86
CA PHE A 842 -33.95 26.41 -22.45
C PHE A 842 -33.87 26.03 -23.96
N MET A 843 -33.43 24.78 -24.15
CA MET A 843 -34.01 23.64 -24.91
C MET A 843 -33.88 23.48 -26.45
N THR A 844 -33.27 22.32 -26.78
CA THR A 844 -33.68 21.23 -27.71
C THR A 844 -33.67 21.33 -29.25
N THR A 845 -32.92 20.36 -29.81
CA THR A 845 -33.20 19.48 -30.97
C THR A 845 -33.43 20.05 -32.37
N MET A 846 -32.67 19.51 -33.34
CA MET A 846 -33.04 19.47 -34.76
C MET A 846 -32.65 18.11 -35.37
N ILE A 847 -33.61 17.49 -36.07
CA ILE A 847 -33.47 16.37 -37.00
C ILE A 847 -33.85 16.87 -38.41
N ALA A 848 -33.32 16.15 -39.41
CA ALA A 848 -33.87 15.89 -40.76
C ALA A 848 -33.38 16.76 -41.94
N LEU A 849 -32.65 16.16 -42.90
CA LEU A 849 -33.09 15.45 -44.14
C LEU A 849 -32.86 16.40 -45.35
N ALA A 850 -32.43 16.04 -46.55
CA ALA A 850 -32.10 14.77 -47.19
C ALA A 850 -31.53 15.01 -48.62
N VAL A 851 -31.12 13.89 -49.25
CA VAL A 851 -31.14 13.57 -50.71
C VAL A 851 -29.91 13.89 -51.59
N ALA A 852 -29.29 12.77 -52.03
CA ALA A 852 -28.69 12.41 -53.32
C ALA A 852 -27.84 13.41 -54.14
N HIS A 853 -26.61 13.03 -54.52
CA HIS A 853 -26.29 12.28 -55.76
C HIS A 853 -24.78 11.98 -55.89
N ARG A 854 -24.43 11.12 -56.85
CA ARG A 854 -23.17 10.38 -57.04
C ARG A 854 -22.08 11.13 -57.83
N ARG A 855 -20.81 10.77 -57.51
CA ARG A 855 -19.58 10.65 -58.34
C ARG A 855 -18.88 11.92 -58.87
N HIS A 856 -17.61 12.12 -58.51
CA HIS A 856 -16.42 11.80 -59.35
C HIS A 856 -15.07 12.28 -58.71
N LEU A 857 -14.11 11.34 -58.63
CA LEU A 857 -12.66 11.41 -58.91
C LEU A 857 -11.83 12.71 -58.71
N SER A 858 -10.72 12.62 -57.94
CA SER A 858 -9.31 12.55 -58.41
C SER A 858 -8.30 12.85 -57.27
N ALA A 859 -7.39 11.90 -56.99
CA ALA A 859 -5.91 11.97 -57.13
C ALA A 859 -5.20 12.51 -55.86
N ALA A 860 -4.09 11.95 -55.33
CA ALA A 860 -2.98 11.22 -55.93
C ALA A 860 -2.30 10.25 -54.92
N ALA A 861 -1.83 9.08 -55.39
CA ALA A 861 -0.43 8.57 -55.41
C ALA A 861 0.31 8.45 -54.06
N SER A 862 1.07 7.42 -53.70
CA SER A 862 1.50 6.10 -54.22
C SER A 862 2.24 5.42 -53.06
N SER A 863 2.07 4.11 -52.77
CA SER A 863 3.06 3.00 -52.90
C SER A 863 2.45 1.80 -52.13
N VAL A 864 2.00 0.64 -52.67
CA VAL A 864 2.67 -0.52 -53.36
C VAL A 864 3.80 -1.09 -52.48
N VAL A 865 3.82 -2.32 -51.91
CA VAL A 865 3.55 -3.73 -52.34
C VAL A 865 3.29 -4.58 -51.06
N VAL A 866 2.18 -5.29 -50.78
CA VAL A 866 1.64 -6.62 -51.20
C VAL A 866 2.51 -7.87 -50.98
N ALA A 867 2.12 -8.74 -50.02
CA ALA A 867 1.77 -10.18 -50.19
C ALA A 867 1.53 -10.82 -48.80
N ARG A 868 0.29 -11.20 -48.44
CA ARG A 868 -0.35 -12.54 -48.57
C ARG A 868 0.30 -13.61 -47.67
N SER A 869 -0.39 -14.48 -46.93
CA SER A 869 -1.81 -14.83 -46.83
C SER A 869 -1.97 -15.90 -45.72
N GLU A 870 -3.12 -15.87 -45.01
CA GLU A 870 -3.90 -17.02 -44.52
C GLU A 870 -3.18 -18.15 -43.74
N ILE A 871 -3.34 -18.17 -42.41
CA ILE A 871 -4.29 -18.98 -41.62
C ILE A 871 -4.59 -18.23 -40.32
#